data_AF-A0ABD0RBC6-F1
#
_entry.id   AF-A0ABD0RBC6-F1
#
_cell.length_a   1.000
_cell.length_b   1.000
_cell.length_c   1.000
_cell.angle_alpha   90.00
_cell.angle_beta   90.00
_cell.angle_gamma   90.00
#
_symmetry.space_group_name_H-M   'P 1'
#
loop_
_entity.id
_entity.type
_entity.pdbx_description
1 polymer ?
#
loop_
_entity_poly.entity_id
_entity_poly.type
_entity_poly.pdbx_seq_one_letter_code
_entity_poly.pdbx_strand_id
1 'polypeptide(L)'
;LCYCFALDNTVYNTGRSWACSRHGLPLLGLLTTWPAAPGPAHVMAALPESALVIAALPQPAHKMAAISKPVHKMAAIPKATAPLVPSQVTAVFPESSQVTGIPHESSQVTAVLHESSQVTAVLHESSQVTAVLHESSQVTAVSHESSQVTAVLHESSQVTAVLHESSQVTAVSHESSQVTAVLHESSQVTAVSHESSHSSQVTAVLHESSQVTAVLHESSQVTAVLHESSQVTAVSHESSQVTAVLHESSQVTAVSHESSQVTAVLHESSQVTAVSHESSHSSQVTAVLHESSQVTAVLHESSQVTAVLHESSQVTAVSHESSQVTAVPHESSQVTAVLHESSQVTGVPHESSQVTAVLHESSQVTAVLHESSQVTAVLHESSQVTAVLHESSQVTAVSHESSQVTGVPHESSQVTAVLHESSQVTAVPHESSQVTAVPHESSQVTAVSHESSQVTGVLHESSQVTAVLHESSQVTAVSHESSQVTAVLHESSQVTAVLHESSQVTAVLHESSQVTAVLHESSQVTAVSHESSQVTGVPHESSQVTAVLHESSQVTAVPHESSQVTAVPHESSQVTAVSHESSQVTGVLHESSQVTAVLHESSQVTAVSHESSQVTAVLHESSQVTAVLHESSQVTGVPHESSQVTAVLHESSQVTAVSHESSQVTAVLHESSQVTAVLHESSQVTAVLHESSQVTARDVTITGLTINHDKIPH
;
A
#
# COMPACT_ATOMS: atom_id res chain seq x y z
N LEU A 1 -34.01 -33.11 -8.54
CA LEU A 1 -34.42 -32.20 -9.64
C LEU A 1 -33.38 -31.08 -9.78
N CYS A 2 -33.15 -30.27 -8.73
CA CYS A 2 -32.09 -29.26 -8.66
C CYS A 2 -31.01 -29.62 -7.60
N TYR A 3 -30.09 -28.69 -7.30
CA TYR A 3 -28.91 -28.83 -6.40
C TYR A 3 -28.90 -27.73 -5.30
N CYS A 4 -27.75 -27.15 -4.95
CA CYS A 4 -27.56 -26.00 -4.02
C CYS A 4 -26.15 -26.01 -3.37
N PHE A 5 -25.98 -25.33 -2.22
CA PHE A 5 -24.66 -24.99 -1.64
C PHE A 5 -24.74 -23.71 -0.76
N ALA A 6 -23.63 -23.29 -0.15
CA ALA A 6 -23.47 -22.05 0.65
C ALA A 6 -22.74 -22.29 2.01
N LEU A 7 -22.12 -21.26 2.59
CA LEU A 7 -21.36 -21.28 3.86
C LEU A 7 -21.22 -19.87 4.47
N ASP A 8 -20.66 -19.77 5.68
CA ASP A 8 -19.96 -18.59 6.20
C ASP A 8 -18.69 -18.99 6.99
N ASN A 9 -18.10 -18.10 7.80
CA ASN A 9 -16.68 -18.10 8.18
C ASN A 9 -16.35 -18.73 9.56
N THR A 10 -15.28 -18.21 10.20
CA THR A 10 -14.79 -18.53 11.55
C THR A 10 -13.52 -17.69 11.84
N VAL A 11 -13.65 -16.36 11.93
CA VAL A 11 -12.56 -15.39 12.14
C VAL A 11 -12.99 -13.97 11.72
N TYR A 12 -12.12 -13.09 11.21
CA TYR A 12 -11.56 -13.08 9.86
C TYR A 12 -12.59 -12.75 8.76
N ASN A 13 -12.56 -11.49 8.30
CA ASN A 13 -13.55 -10.82 7.44
C ASN A 13 -14.20 -9.63 8.17
N THR A 14 -15.42 -9.22 7.78
CA THR A 14 -16.18 -8.12 8.42
C THR A 14 -17.68 -8.44 8.61
N GLY A 15 -18.29 -7.94 9.69
CA GLY A 15 -19.71 -8.15 10.03
C GLY A 15 -20.02 -9.36 10.92
N ARG A 16 -21.29 -9.81 10.99
CA ARG A 16 -21.68 -10.98 11.80
C ARG A 16 -21.02 -12.26 11.28
N SER A 17 -20.30 -12.96 12.16
CA SER A 17 -19.44 -14.08 11.78
C SER A 17 -18.14 -13.51 11.18
N TRP A 18 -18.33 -12.76 10.10
CA TRP A 18 -17.41 -11.82 9.44
C TRP A 18 -16.19 -11.41 10.30
N ALA A 19 -16.40 -10.76 11.44
CA ALA A 19 -15.39 -10.53 12.47
C ALA A 19 -15.10 -9.02 12.68
N CYS A 20 -14.41 -8.42 11.71
CA CYS A 20 -13.72 -7.12 11.77
C CYS A 20 -12.64 -7.08 12.90
N SER A 21 -11.39 -7.50 12.68
CA SER A 21 -10.82 -7.95 11.39
C SER A 21 -10.42 -6.75 10.51
N ARG A 22 -9.32 -6.04 10.86
CA ARG A 22 -8.77 -4.70 10.45
C ARG A 22 -7.62 -4.59 9.31
N HIS A 23 -6.19 -4.63 9.44
CA HIS A 23 -5.17 -5.33 8.48
C HIS A 23 -3.39 -5.47 8.29
N GLY A 24 -2.14 -4.99 8.91
CA GLY A 24 -0.45 -5.32 8.97
C GLY A 24 1.00 -4.84 8.12
N LEU A 25 2.44 -4.56 8.50
CA LEU A 25 4.08 -3.98 8.02
C LEU A 25 4.96 -2.92 6.76
N PRO A 26 5.02 -1.55 5.99
CA PRO A 26 4.28 -0.18 5.20
C PRO A 26 4.49 1.62 4.77
N LEU A 27 3.73 2.74 4.04
CA LEU A 27 3.64 4.48 4.06
C LEU A 27 2.92 5.92 3.13
N LEU A 28 1.94 7.03 3.41
CA LEU A 28 1.34 8.48 2.76
C LEU A 28 -0.23 9.52 2.56
N GLY A 29 -1.78 9.64 2.60
CA GLY A 29 -3.35 8.91 2.54
C GLY A 29 -5.10 9.16 2.60
N LEU A 30 -6.23 8.85 3.55
CA LEU A 30 -7.89 9.09 3.80
C LEU A 30 -8.93 8.62 5.16
N LEU A 31 -10.32 8.91 5.82
CA LEU A 31 -11.25 9.01 7.41
C LEU A 31 -10.82 8.84 9.24
N THR A 32 -9.70 9.29 10.19
CA THR A 32 -8.17 10.11 10.28
C THR A 32 -7.11 11.08 9.17
N THR A 33 -7.30 12.01 8.03
CA THR A 33 -6.69 12.23 6.51
C THR A 33 -7.54 12.21 4.93
N TRP A 34 -7.23 12.52 3.48
CA TRP A 34 -7.04 11.91 1.89
C TRP A 34 -8.09 11.67 0.23
N PRO A 35 -7.96 11.33 -1.34
CA PRO A 35 -8.68 10.82 -3.05
C PRO A 35 -9.64 11.14 -4.95
N ALA A 36 -10.49 11.94 -6.18
CA ALA A 36 -11.90 13.19 -6.87
C ALA A 36 -13.45 14.27 -5.74
N ALA A 37 -13.77 14.35 -4.03
CA ALA A 37 -13.40 13.86 -2.16
C ALA A 37 -12.14 13.80 -0.31
N PRO A 38 -11.07 14.73 0.75
CA PRO A 38 -10.13 16.35 1.60
C PRO A 38 -8.63 17.86 2.30
N GLY A 39 -8.25 19.61 2.29
CA GLY A 39 -7.33 21.27 1.57
C GLY A 39 -7.56 23.30 0.76
N PRO A 40 -7.50 24.40 -0.63
CA PRO A 40 -7.86 26.01 -1.84
C PRO A 40 -8.98 26.88 -3.39
N ALA A 41 -9.81 26.60 -4.79
CA ALA A 41 -10.99 27.16 -6.18
C ALA A 41 -12.18 26.44 -7.79
N HIS A 42 -12.60 25.12 -8.66
CA HIS A 42 -13.55 23.44 -9.01
C HIS A 42 -12.98 21.44 -8.90
N VAL A 43 -11.45 20.81 -8.59
CA VAL A 43 -9.66 21.53 -7.95
C VAL A 43 -8.12 23.02 -8.24
N MET A 44 -7.35 24.37 -9.01
CA MET A 44 -5.81 25.62 -9.59
C MET A 44 -4.39 27.23 -9.85
N ALA A 45 -3.47 28.60 -9.50
CA ALA A 45 -2.04 29.99 -9.87
C ALA A 45 -1.51 32.07 -10.46
N ALA A 46 -1.95 33.69 -10.79
CA ALA A 46 -1.56 35.72 -10.88
C ALA A 46 -1.83 37.92 -10.71
N LEU A 47 -2.48 39.54 -10.57
CA LEU A 47 -3.80 41.11 -10.71
C LEU A 47 -4.75 42.80 -9.91
N PRO A 48 -6.08 43.89 -9.68
CA PRO A 48 -8.12 44.21 -8.86
C PRO A 48 -10.19 43.98 -9.36
N GLU A 49 -11.87 43.57 -9.05
CA GLU A 49 -13.58 42.29 -8.88
C GLU A 49 -14.28 40.41 -8.58
N SER A 50 -15.27 39.36 -7.71
CA SER A 50 -16.35 37.79 -7.21
C SER A 50 -17.88 36.69 -7.13
N ALA A 51 -18.29 35.22 -6.83
CA ALA A 51 -19.77 34.26 -6.59
C ALA A 51 -20.57 32.70 -5.84
N LEU A 52 -20.23 31.44 -4.99
CA LEU A 52 -20.77 30.12 -4.04
C LEU A 52 -19.96 28.61 -3.37
N VAL A 53 -18.91 28.23 -2.37
CA VAL A 53 -17.42 27.36 -2.04
C VAL A 53 -15.67 27.85 -1.56
N ILE A 54 -14.44 27.36 -0.99
CA ILE A 54 -13.09 28.00 -0.13
C ILE A 54 -12.06 29.13 -0.48
N ALA A 55 -10.73 28.97 -0.61
CA ALA A 55 -9.59 29.70 0.09
C ALA A 55 -9.63 30.88 1.13
N ALA A 56 -8.44 31.05 1.75
CA ALA A 56 -7.90 32.02 2.71
C ALA A 56 -6.39 32.23 2.38
N LEU A 57 -5.75 33.29 2.89
CA LEU A 57 -4.28 33.51 2.93
C LEU A 57 -3.48 33.50 1.59
N PRO A 58 -3.94 34.15 0.49
CA PRO A 58 -3.28 34.12 -0.84
C PRO A 58 -3.32 32.74 -1.53
N GLN A 59 -3.24 32.66 -2.87
CA GLN A 59 -3.83 31.58 -3.73
C GLN A 59 -4.67 32.31 -4.91
N PRO A 60 -5.39 31.70 -5.92
CA PRO A 60 -6.83 32.71 -6.86
C PRO A 60 -6.91 34.37 -7.20
N ALA A 61 -7.21 35.10 -8.42
CA ALA A 61 -7.40 36.37 -9.52
C ALA A 61 -8.03 37.79 -9.71
N HIS A 62 -7.20 38.82 -9.57
CA HIS A 62 -7.21 40.26 -9.58
C HIS A 62 -8.63 40.70 -9.96
N LYS A 63 -9.44 41.43 -9.14
CA LYS A 63 -10.98 41.41 -8.83
C LYS A 63 -11.93 41.94 -7.14
N MET A 64 -12.24 42.81 -5.94
CA MET A 64 -12.14 43.96 -4.69
C MET A 64 -13.00 45.35 -4.16
N ALA A 65 -13.32 46.61 -4.72
CA ALA A 65 -14.36 47.76 -4.33
C ALA A 65 -14.29 49.26 -4.93
N ALA A 66 -15.18 50.36 -5.05
CA ALA A 66 -16.62 50.97 -4.99
C ALA A 66 -17.29 51.98 -6.15
N ILE A 67 -18.34 51.72 -7.10
CA ILE A 67 -18.57 51.88 -8.70
C ILE A 67 -18.05 51.01 -10.16
N SER A 68 -17.48 49.71 -10.69
CA SER A 68 -17.58 48.04 -10.85
C SER A 68 -16.50 46.57 -11.14
N LYS A 69 -15.35 45.75 -10.52
CA LYS A 69 -14.19 45.50 -9.21
C LYS A 69 -12.67 46.05 -9.15
N PRO A 70 -11.70 46.18 -8.11
CA PRO A 70 -10.97 45.46 -6.92
C PRO A 70 -10.00 44.11 -6.54
N VAL A 71 -9.67 42.79 -6.89
CA VAL A 71 -9.66 41.19 -6.40
C VAL A 71 -10.57 39.62 -7.31
N HIS A 72 -11.90 38.94 -7.67
CA HIS A 72 -12.71 37.83 -8.72
C HIS A 72 -13.98 37.63 -9.93
N LYS A 73 -15.44 37.72 -9.79
CA LYS A 73 -17.00 37.60 -10.41
C LYS A 73 -18.30 38.68 -11.06
N MET A 74 -18.74 40.14 -11.13
CA MET A 74 -18.96 41.70 -10.42
C MET A 74 -18.07 42.96 -9.30
N ALA A 75 -17.42 44.35 -9.39
CA ALA A 75 -17.08 45.80 -8.59
C ALA A 75 -16.00 47.28 -8.70
N ALA A 76 -15.16 48.08 -9.63
CA ALA A 76 -14.52 48.41 -11.12
C ALA A 76 -14.81 48.25 -12.80
N ILE A 77 -13.90 48.14 -13.84
CA ILE A 77 -13.73 47.43 -15.26
C ILE A 77 -12.26 47.78 -15.78
N PRO A 78 -11.30 47.23 -16.65
CA PRO A 78 -11.24 46.17 -17.72
C PRO A 78 -10.00 45.84 -18.72
N LYS A 79 -8.65 45.99 -18.45
CA LYS A 79 -7.44 45.02 -18.53
C LYS A 79 -5.85 45.41 -18.52
N ALA A 80 -5.19 46.45 -17.91
CA ALA A 80 -3.70 46.54 -17.71
C ALA A 80 -2.84 47.20 -16.48
N THR A 81 -3.23 48.04 -15.48
CA THR A 81 -2.41 48.47 -14.26
C THR A 81 -2.15 47.47 -13.08
N ALA A 82 -0.87 47.19 -12.76
CA ALA A 82 -0.43 47.11 -11.36
C ALA A 82 -0.19 48.53 -10.79
N PRO A 83 -0.90 48.94 -9.72
CA PRO A 83 -1.97 48.20 -9.05
C PRO A 83 -1.43 47.21 -7.99
N LEU A 84 -1.61 45.90 -8.25
CA LEU A 84 -2.07 44.90 -7.25
C LEU A 84 -3.50 45.28 -6.83
N VAL A 85 -4.55 44.49 -7.22
CA VAL A 85 -6.10 44.66 -7.49
C VAL A 85 -7.24 46.21 -9.81
N PRO A 86 -7.72 47.74 -9.67
CA PRO A 86 -7.78 49.15 -10.47
C PRO A 86 -8.70 50.65 -10.32
N SER A 87 -9.69 51.48 -10.92
CA SER A 87 -10.69 51.90 -12.04
C SER A 87 -12.22 52.40 -11.81
N GLN A 88 -13.34 52.28 -12.62
CA GLN A 88 -13.85 51.36 -13.74
C GLN A 88 -15.46 50.94 -14.01
N VAL A 89 -16.64 51.01 -13.26
CA VAL A 89 -18.18 50.81 -13.56
C VAL A 89 -19.06 52.07 -13.81
N THR A 90 -18.59 53.13 -14.44
CA THR A 90 -19.29 54.42 -14.70
C THR A 90 -18.67 55.23 -15.93
N ALA A 91 -19.16 55.51 -17.19
CA ALA A 91 -18.47 56.38 -18.22
C ALA A 91 -19.29 57.17 -19.29
N VAL A 92 -19.09 56.76 -20.56
CA VAL A 92 -19.11 57.54 -21.81
C VAL A 92 -17.91 57.21 -22.74
N PHE A 93 -17.81 57.72 -23.98
CA PHE A 93 -16.55 58.05 -24.70
C PHE A 93 -16.49 57.52 -26.16
N PRO A 94 -15.32 57.39 -26.78
CA PRO A 94 -13.99 56.99 -26.33
C PRO A 94 -13.87 56.38 -24.93
N GLU A 95 -13.43 57.09 -23.90
CA GLU A 95 -13.77 56.80 -22.51
C GLU A 95 -14.00 58.08 -21.69
N SER A 96 -15.22 58.65 -21.74
CA SER A 96 -15.57 59.93 -21.09
C SER A 96 -17.09 60.15 -20.87
N SER A 97 -17.82 60.89 -21.73
CA SER A 97 -19.28 61.19 -21.77
C SER A 97 -19.91 60.58 -23.05
N GLN A 98 -21.20 60.63 -23.42
CA GLN A 98 -21.77 59.92 -24.62
C GLN A 98 -20.85 59.84 -25.88
N VAL A 99 -20.82 60.89 -26.72
CA VAL A 99 -19.64 61.74 -27.03
C VAL A 99 -18.38 61.12 -27.73
N THR A 100 -17.54 61.93 -28.42
CA THR A 100 -16.29 61.48 -29.11
C THR A 100 -15.08 62.45 -29.11
N GLY A 101 -13.83 61.95 -29.00
CA GLY A 101 -12.53 62.69 -29.09
C GLY A 101 -11.30 61.83 -28.69
N ILE A 102 -10.07 62.16 -29.13
CA ILE A 102 -8.79 61.41 -28.94
C ILE A 102 -7.54 62.37 -28.75
N PRO A 103 -6.21 62.08 -28.97
CA PRO A 103 -5.11 62.52 -28.08
C PRO A 103 -4.11 63.57 -28.70
N HIS A 104 -2.76 63.44 -28.53
CA HIS A 104 -1.70 64.44 -28.89
C HIS A 104 -0.24 64.00 -28.51
N GLU A 105 0.66 64.68 -27.75
CA GLU A 105 0.51 65.34 -26.44
C GLU A 105 0.08 64.35 -25.35
N SER A 106 0.61 64.45 -24.12
CA SER A 106 0.04 63.69 -23.00
C SER A 106 -1.42 64.13 -22.85
N SER A 107 -2.32 63.19 -23.11
CA SER A 107 -3.76 63.45 -23.21
C SER A 107 -4.45 62.83 -22.02
N GLN A 108 -5.16 63.65 -21.24
CA GLN A 108 -5.99 63.20 -20.13
C GLN A 108 -7.46 63.39 -20.48
N VAL A 109 -8.20 62.29 -20.52
CA VAL A 109 -9.64 62.28 -20.76
C VAL A 109 -10.33 61.88 -19.47
N THR A 110 -11.28 62.69 -19.02
CA THR A 110 -12.17 62.36 -17.91
C THR A 110 -13.60 62.68 -18.30
N ALA A 111 -14.55 61.74 -18.20
CA ALA A 111 -15.93 62.19 -18.06
C ALA A 111 -16.90 61.28 -17.31
N VAL A 112 -18.08 61.89 -17.06
CA VAL A 112 -19.19 61.48 -16.19
C VAL A 112 -20.53 61.87 -16.85
N LEU A 113 -21.62 61.08 -16.86
CA LEU A 113 -23.03 61.58 -16.89
C LEU A 113 -24.14 60.50 -16.69
N HIS A 114 -25.09 60.35 -17.64
CA HIS A 114 -26.33 59.55 -17.64
C HIS A 114 -26.74 59.19 -19.10
N GLU A 115 -27.86 58.47 -19.29
CA GLU A 115 -28.51 58.08 -20.55
C GLU A 115 -27.90 56.85 -21.26
N SER A 116 -27.90 55.71 -20.56
CA SER A 116 -27.28 54.43 -20.99
C SER A 116 -25.77 54.60 -21.24
N SER A 117 -25.19 54.17 -22.38
CA SER A 117 -23.88 54.70 -22.83
C SER A 117 -23.07 53.79 -23.80
N GLN A 118 -22.87 54.08 -25.11
CA GLN A 118 -22.14 53.19 -26.06
C GLN A 118 -21.12 53.90 -27.00
N VAL A 119 -20.00 53.21 -27.35
CA VAL A 119 -18.64 53.82 -27.47
C VAL A 119 -17.58 53.02 -28.28
N THR A 120 -16.47 53.68 -28.72
CA THR A 120 -15.10 53.08 -28.80
C THR A 120 -13.96 54.13 -28.65
N ALA A 121 -12.99 53.95 -27.74
CA ALA A 121 -11.75 54.76 -27.62
C ALA A 121 -10.52 54.14 -28.27
N VAL A 122 -9.68 55.01 -28.84
CA VAL A 122 -8.39 54.61 -29.41
C VAL A 122 -7.33 55.56 -28.87
N LEU A 123 -6.45 55.06 -28.02
CA LEU A 123 -5.36 55.79 -27.37
C LEU A 123 -4.02 55.46 -28.04
N HIS A 124 -3.21 56.49 -28.27
CA HIS A 124 -1.88 56.36 -28.85
C HIS A 124 -0.93 57.26 -28.08
N GLU A 125 0.18 56.70 -27.60
CA GLU A 125 1.22 57.34 -26.78
C GLU A 125 0.76 57.95 -25.43
N SER A 126 1.46 57.62 -24.34
CA SER A 126 1.45 58.29 -23.01
C SER A 126 0.13 58.99 -22.59
N SER A 127 -0.96 58.22 -22.52
CA SER A 127 -2.33 58.73 -22.38
C SER A 127 -3.08 58.24 -21.12
N GLN A 128 -3.69 59.20 -20.41
CA GLN A 128 -4.57 59.13 -19.23
C GLN A 128 -6.06 59.00 -19.55
N VAL A 129 -6.77 57.90 -19.25
CA VAL A 129 -8.24 57.92 -19.30
C VAL A 129 -8.91 57.48 -18.02
N THR A 130 -9.78 58.36 -17.52
CA THR A 130 -10.68 58.20 -16.38
C THR A 130 -12.13 58.31 -16.87
N ALA A 131 -13.08 57.50 -16.43
CA ALA A 131 -14.48 57.83 -16.65
C ALA A 131 -15.38 57.43 -15.44
N VAL A 132 -16.58 58.05 -15.28
CA VAL A 132 -17.69 57.79 -14.29
C VAL A 132 -19.14 57.95 -15.00
N LEU A 133 -20.39 57.67 -14.51
CA LEU A 133 -21.75 57.63 -15.23
C LEU A 133 -22.95 57.18 -14.34
N HIS A 134 -24.12 56.92 -14.94
CA HIS A 134 -25.15 55.93 -14.55
C HIS A 134 -25.94 55.36 -15.80
N GLU A 135 -26.53 54.15 -15.70
CA GLU A 135 -27.21 53.26 -16.70
C GLU A 135 -26.35 52.37 -17.68
N SER A 136 -26.88 51.17 -18.03
CA SER A 136 -26.50 50.20 -19.09
C SER A 136 -25.50 50.66 -20.15
N SER A 137 -24.24 50.19 -20.12
CA SER A 137 -23.22 50.80 -20.98
C SER A 137 -21.94 49.99 -21.34
N GLN A 138 -21.22 50.40 -22.39
CA GLN A 138 -20.10 49.62 -22.99
C GLN A 138 -18.89 50.50 -23.36
N VAL A 139 -17.64 50.11 -23.04
CA VAL A 139 -16.45 50.55 -23.82
C VAL A 139 -15.83 49.45 -24.65
N THR A 140 -15.40 49.81 -25.85
CA THR A 140 -14.14 49.27 -26.39
C THR A 140 -13.05 50.31 -26.17
N ALA A 141 -11.91 49.97 -25.56
CA ALA A 141 -10.71 50.81 -25.53
C ALA A 141 -9.56 50.07 -26.24
N VAL A 142 -8.84 50.75 -27.14
CA VAL A 142 -7.69 50.20 -27.87
C VAL A 142 -6.48 51.09 -27.59
N SER A 143 -5.41 50.57 -26.99
CA SER A 143 -4.20 51.38 -26.66
C SER A 143 -2.93 50.81 -27.29
N HIS A 144 -2.03 51.69 -27.75
CA HIS A 144 -0.83 51.33 -28.52
C HIS A 144 0.51 51.42 -27.75
N GLU A 145 0.65 52.36 -26.82
CA GLU A 145 1.86 52.58 -26.00
C GLU A 145 1.45 53.21 -24.66
N SER A 146 2.15 52.84 -23.57
CA SER A 146 2.18 53.50 -22.24
C SER A 146 0.91 54.28 -21.86
N SER A 147 -0.23 53.59 -21.81
CA SER A 147 -1.54 54.23 -21.57
C SER A 147 -2.17 53.71 -20.29
N GLN A 148 -2.88 54.55 -19.52
CA GLN A 148 -3.62 54.12 -18.34
C GLN A 148 -5.13 54.36 -18.53
N VAL A 149 -6.00 53.37 -18.27
CA VAL A 149 -7.43 53.43 -18.69
C VAL A 149 -8.42 53.11 -17.58
N THR A 150 -9.57 53.79 -17.69
CA THR A 150 -10.83 53.73 -16.92
C THR A 150 -11.96 54.03 -17.94
N ALA A 151 -12.77 53.06 -18.36
CA ALA A 151 -13.60 53.09 -19.57
C ALA A 151 -14.92 52.26 -19.50
N VAL A 152 -16.12 52.80 -19.87
CA VAL A 152 -17.54 52.23 -19.75
C VAL A 152 -17.70 50.80 -19.21
N LEU A 153 -17.87 50.60 -17.90
CA LEU A 153 -18.16 51.59 -16.85
C LEU A 153 -19.74 51.93 -16.83
N HIS A 154 -20.76 51.04 -16.70
CA HIS A 154 -22.00 51.20 -15.83
C HIS A 154 -23.14 50.19 -16.15
N GLU A 155 -23.61 49.40 -15.16
CA GLU A 155 -24.75 48.43 -15.15
C GLU A 155 -24.89 47.47 -16.37
N SER A 156 -24.98 46.15 -16.16
CA SER A 156 -25.00 45.13 -17.24
C SER A 156 -23.92 45.33 -18.33
N SER A 157 -22.84 46.00 -17.91
CA SER A 157 -21.96 46.78 -18.76
C SER A 157 -20.89 45.94 -19.43
N GLN A 158 -20.17 46.48 -20.40
CA GLN A 158 -19.07 45.73 -20.99
C GLN A 158 -17.80 46.53 -21.26
N VAL A 159 -16.61 45.97 -20.93
CA VAL A 159 -15.37 46.36 -21.65
C VAL A 159 -14.97 45.29 -22.60
N THR A 160 -14.45 45.81 -23.69
CA THR A 160 -13.40 45.18 -24.44
C THR A 160 -12.17 46.08 -24.42
N ALA A 161 -11.04 45.60 -23.90
CA ALA A 161 -9.77 46.31 -24.00
C ALA A 161 -8.81 45.54 -24.92
N VAL A 162 -8.16 46.23 -25.85
CA VAL A 162 -7.06 45.66 -26.64
C VAL A 162 -5.84 46.52 -26.38
N LEU A 163 -4.83 45.95 -25.73
CA LEU A 163 -3.74 46.71 -25.15
C LEU A 163 -2.41 46.20 -25.71
N HIS A 164 -1.62 47.14 -26.18
CA HIS A 164 -0.28 46.89 -26.70
C HIS A 164 0.73 47.66 -25.84
N GLU A 165 1.88 47.05 -25.59
CA GLU A 165 3.13 47.64 -25.06
C GLU A 165 2.99 48.57 -23.83
N SER A 166 3.38 48.09 -22.64
CA SER A 166 3.47 48.87 -21.38
C SER A 166 2.16 49.58 -20.96
N SER A 167 1.00 49.04 -21.37
CA SER A 167 -0.30 49.63 -21.09
C SER A 167 -0.85 49.24 -19.73
N GLN A 168 -1.82 50.02 -19.24
CA GLN A 168 -2.43 49.87 -17.94
C GLN A 168 -3.96 50.18 -17.79
N VAL A 169 -4.92 49.33 -18.16
CA VAL A 169 -6.39 49.54 -17.89
C VAL A 169 -6.74 49.19 -16.45
N THR A 170 -7.83 49.68 -15.87
CA THR A 170 -8.05 50.00 -14.46
C THR A 170 -9.40 49.76 -13.84
N ALA A 171 -9.67 49.11 -12.67
CA ALA A 171 -10.96 48.92 -11.94
C ALA A 171 -11.10 49.19 -10.33
N VAL A 172 -11.81 50.20 -9.67
CA VAL A 172 -12.06 50.64 -8.19
C VAL A 172 -13.53 50.95 -7.61
N SER A 173 -14.62 50.12 -7.75
CA SER A 173 -16.04 50.46 -8.24
C SER A 173 -17.54 49.51 -7.83
N HIS A 174 -18.81 49.14 -8.50
CA HIS A 174 -20.22 48.53 -8.08
C HIS A 174 -21.31 47.59 -8.86
N GLU A 175 -21.92 47.79 -10.07
CA GLU A 175 -23.04 46.92 -10.63
C GLU A 175 -22.91 46.17 -12.03
N SER A 176 -23.25 44.85 -12.02
CA SER A 176 -23.59 43.82 -13.07
C SER A 176 -22.59 43.30 -14.18
N SER A 177 -21.96 44.17 -14.99
CA SER A 177 -20.91 44.04 -16.07
C SER A 177 -20.09 42.76 -16.55
N GLN A 178 -19.16 42.88 -17.53
CA GLN A 178 -18.16 41.91 -18.11
C GLN A 178 -17.31 42.54 -19.25
N VAL A 179 -16.00 42.44 -19.50
CA VAL A 179 -14.83 41.75 -18.94
C VAL A 179 -13.99 41.04 -19.98
N THR A 180 -13.67 41.63 -21.13
CA THR A 180 -12.78 40.98 -22.11
C THR A 180 -11.58 41.83 -22.49
N ALA A 181 -10.40 41.20 -22.60
CA ALA A 181 -9.24 41.89 -23.18
C ALA A 181 -8.17 40.97 -23.77
N VAL A 182 -7.48 41.50 -24.79
CA VAL A 182 -6.32 40.91 -25.45
C VAL A 182 -5.08 41.74 -25.11
N LEU A 183 -4.11 41.04 -24.52
CA LEU A 183 -2.76 41.44 -24.13
C LEU A 183 -1.79 41.57 -25.31
N HIS A 184 -0.79 42.43 -25.16
CA HIS A 184 0.56 42.26 -25.69
C HIS A 184 1.53 42.98 -24.74
N GLU A 185 2.67 42.38 -24.43
CA GLU A 185 3.92 43.12 -24.20
C GLU A 185 3.90 44.00 -22.93
N SER A 186 4.20 43.37 -21.79
CA SER A 186 4.33 44.04 -20.48
C SER A 186 3.09 44.84 -20.03
N SER A 187 1.89 44.24 -20.07
CA SER A 187 0.63 44.88 -19.63
C SER A 187 -0.20 44.00 -18.66
N GLN A 188 -1.02 44.58 -17.77
CA GLN A 188 -1.41 43.88 -16.53
C GLN A 188 -2.81 44.18 -15.94
N VAL A 189 -4.00 43.66 -16.32
CA VAL A 189 -5.18 43.91 -15.41
C VAL A 189 -6.42 42.96 -15.46
N THR A 190 -7.55 43.15 -14.72
CA THR A 190 -7.75 43.97 -13.49
C THR A 190 -9.19 44.12 -13.03
N ALA A 191 -9.99 43.05 -12.91
CA ALA A 191 -11.35 42.96 -13.45
C ALA A 191 -12.61 42.77 -12.53
N VAL A 192 -13.89 42.35 -12.88
CA VAL A 192 -15.07 43.32 -12.62
C VAL A 192 -16.68 43.30 -12.88
N SER A 193 -17.55 43.61 -11.85
CA SER A 193 -19.00 44.31 -11.52
C SER A 193 -19.97 44.61 -10.07
N HIS A 194 -20.10 44.58 -8.60
CA HIS A 194 -19.87 44.14 -7.04
C HIS A 194 -20.87 44.67 -6.04
N GLU A 195 -21.25 43.86 -5.06
CA GLU A 195 -22.66 43.51 -4.90
C GLU A 195 -23.43 43.26 -6.22
N SER A 196 -24.56 42.53 -6.18
CA SER A 196 -25.62 42.66 -7.19
C SER A 196 -26.39 41.36 -7.56
N SER A 197 -26.20 40.20 -6.90
CA SER A 197 -26.95 38.92 -7.12
C SER A 197 -26.96 38.31 -8.54
N HIS A 198 -26.33 38.96 -9.54
CA HIS A 198 -26.31 38.59 -10.96
C HIS A 198 -24.86 38.55 -11.47
N SER A 199 -24.30 37.35 -11.63
CA SER A 199 -22.85 37.15 -11.77
C SER A 199 -22.32 37.23 -13.22
N SER A 200 -21.00 37.41 -13.33
CA SER A 200 -20.30 38.13 -14.39
C SER A 200 -19.04 37.41 -14.93
N GLN A 201 -18.60 37.89 -16.11
CA GLN A 201 -17.63 37.42 -17.12
C GLN A 201 -16.18 38.00 -17.19
N VAL A 202 -15.11 37.21 -17.06
CA VAL A 202 -13.62 37.41 -17.12
C VAL A 202 -12.77 36.85 -18.24
N THR A 203 -12.79 37.35 -19.46
CA THR A 203 -11.97 36.78 -20.52
C THR A 203 -10.66 37.55 -20.73
N ALA A 204 -9.53 36.87 -20.65
CA ALA A 204 -8.18 37.40 -20.89
C ALA A 204 -7.45 36.52 -21.92
N VAL A 205 -6.83 37.13 -22.91
CA VAL A 205 -5.80 36.50 -23.74
C VAL A 205 -4.51 37.27 -23.46
N LEU A 206 -3.51 36.65 -22.85
CA LEU A 206 -2.27 37.28 -22.41
C LEU A 206 -1.07 36.79 -23.25
N HIS A 207 -0.15 37.69 -23.59
CA HIS A 207 1.08 37.42 -24.35
C HIS A 207 2.21 38.30 -23.77
N GLU A 208 3.29 37.70 -23.25
CA GLU A 208 4.47 38.35 -22.62
C GLU A 208 4.20 39.15 -21.31
N SER A 209 4.89 38.76 -20.22
CA SER A 209 4.93 39.38 -18.85
C SER A 209 3.61 39.75 -18.18
N SER A 210 2.48 39.36 -18.77
CA SER A 210 1.17 39.99 -18.51
C SER A 210 0.44 39.39 -17.30
N GLN A 211 -0.45 40.13 -16.58
CA GLN A 211 -0.95 39.71 -15.22
C GLN A 211 -2.46 39.97 -14.79
N VAL A 212 -3.08 39.17 -13.82
CA VAL A 212 -4.44 39.21 -13.06
C VAL A 212 -4.45 38.35 -11.65
N THR A 213 -4.75 38.67 -10.25
CA THR A 213 -4.46 38.19 -8.71
C THR A 213 -5.36 38.44 -7.40
N ALA A 214 -6.55 37.83 -7.26
CA ALA A 214 -7.90 38.33 -6.96
C ALA A 214 -8.26 38.61 -5.52
N VAL A 215 -9.47 38.97 -5.05
CA VAL A 215 -10.27 39.09 -3.78
C VAL A 215 -11.71 39.52 -3.97
N LEU A 216 -12.67 39.12 -3.12
CA LEU A 216 -13.92 38.67 -3.66
C LEU A 216 -15.21 38.92 -2.91
N HIS A 217 -16.30 38.69 -3.66
CA HIS A 217 -17.68 38.89 -3.29
C HIS A 217 -18.73 38.00 -3.95
N GLU A 218 -19.81 38.34 -4.64
CA GLU A 218 -20.21 39.41 -5.54
C GLU A 218 -19.12 40.28 -6.27
N SER A 219 -18.13 39.89 -7.11
CA SER A 219 -18.09 39.74 -8.60
C SER A 219 -16.74 40.29 -9.74
N SER A 220 -16.07 40.04 -11.01
CA SER A 220 -16.11 39.35 -12.44
C SER A 220 -15.07 38.33 -12.95
N GLN A 221 -15.47 37.07 -13.24
CA GLN A 221 -14.87 36.10 -14.20
C GLN A 221 -13.79 35.09 -13.89
N VAL A 222 -13.14 34.57 -14.95
CA VAL A 222 -12.18 33.47 -14.94
C VAL A 222 -12.11 32.66 -16.25
N THR A 223 -11.90 33.32 -17.39
CA THR A 223 -11.41 32.92 -18.74
C THR A 223 -9.96 33.29 -19.06
N ALA A 224 -8.93 32.44 -19.07
CA ALA A 224 -7.57 32.89 -19.41
C ALA A 224 -6.83 32.02 -20.44
N VAL A 225 -6.36 32.61 -21.53
CA VAL A 225 -5.39 31.96 -22.44
C VAL A 225 -4.08 32.69 -22.31
N LEU A 226 -3.02 31.98 -21.97
CA LEU A 226 -1.72 32.56 -21.65
C LEU A 226 -0.67 32.14 -22.67
N HIS A 227 0.30 33.01 -22.86
CA HIS A 227 1.50 32.71 -23.63
C HIS A 227 2.68 33.41 -22.99
N GLU A 228 3.74 32.64 -22.69
CA GLU A 228 5.08 33.10 -22.32
C GLU A 228 5.12 34.07 -21.11
N SER A 229 5.59 33.58 -19.96
CA SER A 229 5.85 34.42 -18.76
C SER A 229 4.63 35.21 -18.25
N SER A 230 3.43 34.61 -18.20
CA SER A 230 2.17 35.28 -17.84
C SER A 230 1.53 34.79 -16.52
N GLN A 231 0.73 35.64 -15.86
CA GLN A 231 0.21 35.43 -14.50
C GLN A 231 -1.32 35.66 -14.34
N VAL A 232 -2.06 34.56 -14.16
CA VAL A 232 -3.49 34.20 -14.00
C VAL A 232 -4.22 33.97 -12.68
N THR A 233 -4.49 34.84 -11.75
CA THR A 233 -5.13 34.49 -10.46
C THR A 233 -6.55 33.72 -10.45
N ALA A 234 -7.88 34.02 -10.65
CA ALA A 234 -9.20 33.77 -9.83
C ALA A 234 -9.76 33.80 -8.24
N VAL A 235 -9.57 34.62 -7.16
CA VAL A 235 -9.77 34.51 -5.61
C VAL A 235 -11.20 34.16 -5.17
N SER A 236 -12.12 33.25 -5.53
CA SER A 236 -13.55 33.23 -4.97
C SER A 236 -14.04 34.08 -3.70
N HIS A 237 -15.29 34.40 -3.48
CA HIS A 237 -15.81 34.69 -2.11
C HIS A 237 -17.17 34.12 -2.09
N GLU A 238 -17.79 34.18 -3.23
CA GLU A 238 -18.65 33.15 -3.65
C GLU A 238 -17.76 32.54 -4.89
N SER A 239 -18.03 32.27 -6.21
CA SER A 239 -18.27 31.00 -7.01
C SER A 239 -17.39 31.20 -8.23
N SER A 240 -16.77 30.16 -8.77
CA SER A 240 -15.74 30.11 -9.79
C SER A 240 -15.46 28.63 -10.08
N GLN A 241 -14.88 28.12 -11.16
CA GLN A 241 -14.60 28.66 -12.48
C GLN A 241 -13.30 28.03 -12.99
N VAL A 242 -12.62 28.75 -13.87
CA VAL A 242 -11.14 28.85 -13.87
C VAL A 242 -10.65 29.06 -15.27
N THR A 243 -10.81 27.97 -15.97
CA THR A 243 -10.39 27.70 -17.32
C THR A 243 -9.21 28.56 -17.74
N ALA A 244 -8.01 28.04 -17.47
CA ALA A 244 -6.84 28.55 -18.15
C ALA A 244 -6.12 27.52 -19.00
N VAL A 245 -5.60 28.02 -20.10
CA VAL A 245 -4.77 27.30 -21.06
C VAL A 245 -3.37 27.91 -21.06
N LEU A 246 -2.42 27.03 -20.75
CA LEU A 246 -0.99 27.23 -20.63
C LEU A 246 -0.30 27.47 -21.99
N HIS A 247 0.73 28.30 -22.04
CA HIS A 247 1.94 28.00 -22.82
C HIS A 247 3.15 28.66 -22.13
N GLU A 248 4.15 27.85 -21.76
CA GLU A 248 5.51 28.26 -21.39
C GLU A 248 5.62 29.24 -20.21
N SER A 249 6.17 28.77 -19.08
CA SER A 249 6.54 29.62 -17.91
C SER A 249 5.39 30.47 -17.33
N SER A 250 4.19 29.91 -17.13
CA SER A 250 2.99 30.66 -16.70
C SER A 250 2.39 30.17 -15.36
N GLN A 251 1.60 31.02 -14.67
CA GLN A 251 1.02 30.73 -13.32
C GLN A 251 -0.48 31.17 -13.17
N VAL A 252 -1.39 30.32 -12.64
CA VAL A 252 -2.93 30.28 -12.46
C VAL A 252 -3.98 30.70 -11.27
N THR A 253 -3.98 31.63 -10.24
CA THR A 253 -3.62 31.90 -8.69
C THR A 253 -4.08 30.73 -7.92
N ALA A 254 -5.19 30.12 -8.11
CA ALA A 254 -6.46 30.59 -7.71
C ALA A 254 -7.43 31.32 -5.04
N VAL A 255 -7.58 32.51 -4.47
CA VAL A 255 -8.34 32.72 -3.26
C VAL A 255 -9.69 32.08 -3.27
N SER A 256 -10.41 32.10 -2.17
CA SER A 256 -11.82 32.08 -2.32
C SER A 256 -12.57 32.61 -1.11
N HIS A 257 -13.84 32.22 -1.06
CA HIS A 257 -14.53 31.90 0.18
C HIS A 257 -15.65 30.93 -0.15
N GLU A 258 -16.32 31.20 -1.27
CA GLU A 258 -17.36 30.35 -1.74
C GLU A 258 -17.30 29.92 -3.30
N SER A 259 -16.66 28.94 -3.94
CA SER A 259 -16.94 28.01 -5.07
C SER A 259 -16.17 28.45 -6.21
N SER A 260 -15.25 27.63 -6.52
CA SER A 260 -14.16 27.53 -5.57
C SER A 260 -13.93 26.25 -4.74
N GLN A 261 -12.77 25.60 -4.88
CA GLN A 261 -12.45 24.76 -5.97
C GLN A 261 -10.72 24.77 -6.71
N VAL A 262 -10.00 25.23 -7.94
CA VAL A 262 -10.00 26.09 -9.39
C VAL A 262 -9.71 25.59 -10.94
N THR A 263 -10.44 25.41 -12.10
CA THR A 263 -10.01 24.53 -13.37
C THR A 263 -8.88 24.79 -14.53
N ALA A 264 -7.87 23.92 -14.92
CA ALA A 264 -6.68 24.19 -15.87
C ALA A 264 -6.11 23.16 -16.96
N VAL A 265 -5.41 23.64 -18.01
CA VAL A 265 -4.52 22.88 -18.98
C VAL A 265 -3.12 23.53 -19.06
N LEU A 266 -2.05 22.77 -18.82
CA LEU A 266 -0.67 23.26 -18.64
C LEU A 266 0.28 22.69 -19.72
N HIS A 267 1.13 23.55 -20.30
CA HIS A 267 2.19 23.18 -21.24
C HIS A 267 3.50 23.84 -20.80
N GLU A 268 4.56 23.04 -20.68
CA GLU A 268 5.97 23.42 -20.46
C GLU A 268 6.20 24.41 -19.29
N SER A 269 6.80 23.93 -18.20
CA SER A 269 7.26 24.76 -17.07
C SER A 269 6.19 25.67 -16.44
N SER A 270 4.97 25.15 -16.21
CA SER A 270 3.84 25.94 -15.70
C SER A 270 3.42 25.54 -14.27
N GLN A 271 2.81 26.46 -13.51
CA GLN A 271 2.36 26.23 -12.13
C GLN A 271 0.90 26.59 -11.91
N VAL A 272 0.29 25.89 -10.95
CA VAL A 272 -1.15 25.90 -10.63
C VAL A 272 -1.37 25.62 -9.11
N THR A 273 -2.29 26.30 -8.41
CA THR A 273 -2.70 26.22 -6.96
C THR A 273 -4.27 26.37 -6.61
N ALA A 274 -5.03 25.60 -5.70
CA ALA A 274 -6.59 25.23 -5.57
C ALA A 274 -7.38 24.73 -4.13
N VAL A 275 -8.82 24.43 -3.61
CA VAL A 275 -10.06 24.63 -2.28
C VAL A 275 -11.59 25.30 -2.31
N SER A 276 -12.83 25.26 -1.57
CA SER A 276 -13.59 24.81 -0.21
C SER A 276 -14.41 25.62 1.12
N HIS A 277 -14.94 26.91 1.46
CA HIS A 277 -14.68 27.91 2.69
C HIS A 277 -15.52 27.73 3.84
N GLU A 278 -15.07 26.71 4.57
CA GLU A 278 -16.10 26.04 5.28
C GLU A 278 -17.14 25.70 4.21
N SER A 279 -16.83 24.73 3.35
CA SER A 279 -17.63 24.62 2.16
C SER A 279 -18.96 23.99 2.42
N SER A 280 -19.98 24.81 2.18
CA SER A 280 -21.25 24.42 1.59
C SER A 280 -21.29 23.21 0.62
N HIS A 281 -20.34 23.18 -0.34
CA HIS A 281 -20.45 22.63 -1.71
C HIS A 281 -19.06 22.09 -2.23
N SER A 282 -18.83 21.76 -3.54
CA SER A 282 -17.71 20.86 -4.02
C SER A 282 -16.70 21.36 -5.12
N SER A 283 -15.33 21.05 -5.27
CA SER A 283 -14.19 22.05 -5.65
C SER A 283 -12.72 21.91 -6.49
N GLN A 284 -11.81 22.79 -7.45
CA GLN A 284 -11.19 22.99 -9.42
C GLN A 284 -9.95 22.43 -10.23
N VAL A 285 -9.53 21.19 -10.41
CA VAL A 285 -8.32 20.70 -11.02
C VAL A 285 -8.85 19.51 -11.73
N THR A 286 -9.66 19.93 -12.68
CA THR A 286 -9.34 19.66 -14.04
C THR A 286 -7.86 19.99 -14.28
N ALA A 287 -6.88 19.10 -14.17
CA ALA A 287 -5.50 19.44 -14.58
C ALA A 287 -4.97 18.43 -15.59
N VAL A 288 -4.53 18.94 -16.75
CA VAL A 288 -3.80 18.18 -17.78
C VAL A 288 -2.45 18.85 -17.97
N LEU A 289 -1.37 18.08 -17.83
CA LEU A 289 0.01 18.60 -17.83
C LEU A 289 0.83 17.96 -18.94
N HIS A 290 1.58 18.78 -19.67
CA HIS A 290 2.72 18.35 -20.46
C HIS A 290 4.01 19.04 -19.97
N GLU A 291 5.00 18.23 -19.59
CA GLU A 291 6.40 18.60 -19.37
C GLU A 291 6.65 19.60 -18.21
N SER A 292 7.36 19.14 -17.18
CA SER A 292 7.90 19.98 -16.08
C SER A 292 6.86 20.88 -15.38
N SER A 293 5.67 20.36 -15.07
CA SER A 293 4.54 21.18 -14.57
C SER A 293 4.09 20.87 -13.13
N GLN A 294 3.69 21.95 -12.45
CA GLN A 294 3.29 22.16 -11.04
C GLN A 294 1.78 22.20 -10.74
N VAL A 295 1.16 21.27 -10.01
CA VAL A 295 -0.21 21.45 -9.47
C VAL A 295 -0.26 21.30 -7.96
N THR A 296 -0.74 22.32 -7.26
CA THR A 296 -0.93 22.33 -5.81
C THR A 296 -2.39 22.61 -5.46
N ALA A 297 -3.20 21.58 -5.42
CA ALA A 297 -4.46 21.70 -4.70
C ALA A 297 -4.15 21.61 -3.22
N VAL A 298 -4.66 22.51 -2.42
CA VAL A 298 -5.13 22.10 -1.10
C VAL A 298 -6.72 22.00 -1.43
N LEU A 299 -7.78 21.31 -0.89
CA LEU A 299 -9.27 21.67 -0.72
C LEU A 299 -10.16 21.71 0.74
N HIS A 300 -11.51 21.79 0.98
CA HIS A 300 -12.06 21.90 2.40
C HIS A 300 -13.52 21.60 2.50
N GLU A 301 -13.83 20.34 2.37
CA GLU A 301 -15.16 19.84 2.07
C GLU A 301 -15.34 19.78 0.56
N SER A 302 -16.44 19.17 0.13
CA SER A 302 -16.33 17.94 -0.66
C SER A 302 -15.77 18.07 -2.08
N SER A 303 -14.61 17.52 -2.41
CA SER A 303 -13.70 18.17 -3.39
C SER A 303 -12.49 17.59 -4.17
N GLN A 304 -12.51 16.47 -4.80
CA GLN A 304 -11.34 15.55 -4.99
C GLN A 304 -10.63 16.07 -6.30
N VAL A 305 -9.32 15.84 -6.39
CA VAL A 305 -8.32 16.26 -7.40
C VAL A 305 -8.26 15.39 -8.67
N THR A 306 -8.42 15.88 -9.92
CA THR A 306 -8.19 15.05 -11.12
C THR A 306 -6.99 15.52 -11.93
N ALA A 307 -5.94 14.70 -12.04
CA ALA A 307 -4.74 15.05 -12.77
C ALA A 307 -4.35 14.00 -13.81
N VAL A 308 -4.07 14.45 -15.04
CA VAL A 308 -3.40 13.65 -16.07
C VAL A 308 -2.01 14.26 -16.28
N LEU A 309 -0.96 13.48 -15.98
CA LEU A 309 0.42 13.96 -15.94
C LEU A 309 1.26 13.30 -17.03
N HIS A 310 1.90 14.12 -17.86
CA HIS A 310 2.91 13.70 -18.81
C HIS A 310 4.27 14.28 -18.40
N GLU A 311 5.33 13.45 -18.50
CA GLU A 311 6.75 13.78 -18.36
C GLU A 311 7.15 14.78 -17.25
N SER A 312 7.80 14.30 -16.19
CA SER A 312 8.42 15.13 -15.13
C SER A 312 7.45 16.11 -14.43
N SER A 313 6.23 15.67 -14.12
CA SER A 313 5.18 16.50 -13.54
C SER A 313 4.88 16.17 -12.07
N GLN A 314 4.38 17.16 -11.32
CA GLN A 314 4.12 17.07 -9.88
C GLN A 314 2.69 17.50 -9.54
N VAL A 315 1.97 16.66 -8.78
CA VAL A 315 0.67 17.01 -8.18
C VAL A 315 0.78 16.84 -6.68
N THR A 316 0.61 17.94 -5.95
CA THR A 316 0.35 17.92 -4.52
C THR A 316 -1.11 18.25 -4.31
N ALA A 317 -1.78 17.38 -3.58
CA ALA A 317 -3.10 17.66 -3.08
C ALA A 317 -3.04 17.63 -1.56
N VAL A 318 -3.64 18.63 -0.94
CA VAL A 318 -4.39 18.57 0.31
C VAL A 318 -5.84 18.82 -0.17
N SER A 319 -6.94 18.48 0.46
CA SER A 319 -8.42 18.58 -0.09
C SER A 319 -9.97 18.96 0.63
N HIS A 320 -10.79 19.11 1.83
CA HIS A 320 -11.11 18.61 3.29
C HIS A 320 -12.48 17.88 3.48
N GLU A 321 -12.83 17.27 4.63
CA GLU A 321 -14.01 16.38 4.87
C GLU A 321 -14.22 15.18 3.92
N SER A 322 -14.54 15.45 2.66
CA SER A 322 -14.71 14.48 1.60
C SER A 322 -14.51 15.18 0.23
N SER A 323 -13.36 15.84 -0.09
CA SER A 323 -12.28 16.05 -1.34
C SER A 323 -10.89 15.23 -1.85
N GLN A 324 -10.85 14.04 -2.37
CA GLN A 324 -9.96 12.92 -2.50
C GLN A 324 -8.75 13.50 -3.62
N VAL A 325 -7.83 12.80 -4.37
CA VAL A 325 -7.21 12.78 -5.75
C VAL A 325 -7.32 11.52 -6.73
N THR A 326 -7.84 11.65 -7.95
CA THR A 326 -7.55 10.73 -9.08
C THR A 326 -6.36 11.23 -9.92
N ALA A 327 -5.35 10.40 -10.15
CA ALA A 327 -4.19 10.74 -10.95
C ALA A 327 -3.78 9.63 -11.93
N VAL A 328 -3.43 10.02 -13.15
CA VAL A 328 -2.88 9.16 -14.20
C VAL A 328 -1.50 9.71 -14.62
N PRO A 329 -0.41 9.33 -13.91
CA PRO A 329 0.95 9.71 -14.30
C PRO A 329 1.56 8.76 -15.32
N HIS A 330 2.19 9.32 -16.36
CA HIS A 330 2.81 8.53 -17.44
C HIS A 330 4.32 8.30 -17.27
N GLU A 331 5.13 9.36 -17.16
CA GLU A 331 6.59 9.22 -17.07
C GLU A 331 7.17 10.13 -15.98
N SER A 332 8.03 9.57 -15.12
CA SER A 332 8.81 10.29 -14.10
C SER A 332 7.99 11.30 -13.28
N SER A 333 6.75 10.97 -12.97
CA SER A 333 5.79 11.89 -12.35
C SER A 333 5.52 11.52 -10.89
N GLN A 334 5.17 12.52 -10.08
CA GLN A 334 4.92 12.35 -8.65
C GLN A 334 3.57 12.90 -8.23
N VAL A 335 2.81 12.09 -7.48
CA VAL A 335 1.52 12.48 -6.90
C VAL A 335 1.61 12.32 -5.39
N THR A 336 1.36 13.42 -4.67
CA THR A 336 1.36 13.42 -3.20
C THR A 336 -0.04 13.70 -2.69
N ALA A 337 -0.47 12.80 -1.79
CA ALA A 337 -1.43 13.01 -0.73
C ALA A 337 -1.14 14.29 0.08
N VAL A 338 -1.88 14.51 1.18
CA VAL A 338 -1.81 15.79 1.93
C VAL A 338 -3.16 16.19 2.58
N LEU A 339 -4.27 15.49 2.25
CA LEU A 339 -5.71 15.74 2.61
C LEU A 339 -6.27 15.59 4.15
N HIS A 340 -7.55 15.17 4.50
CA HIS A 340 -8.36 15.14 5.83
C HIS A 340 -9.92 14.76 5.90
N GLU A 341 -10.35 13.48 6.14
CA GLU A 341 -11.70 12.76 6.19
C GLU A 341 -12.12 11.81 4.99
N SER A 342 -13.36 11.28 4.91
CA SER A 342 -13.81 10.03 4.17
C SER A 342 -13.67 9.98 2.66
N SER A 343 -13.45 8.77 2.05
CA SER A 343 -13.17 8.52 0.59
C SER A 343 -12.47 7.22 0.01
N GLN A 344 -11.66 7.39 -1.07
CA GLN A 344 -10.87 6.58 -2.04
C GLN A 344 -9.46 7.25 -2.31
N VAL A 345 -8.58 6.73 -3.22
CA VAL A 345 -7.35 7.16 -3.99
C VAL A 345 -7.14 6.01 -4.94
N THR A 346 -6.77 6.00 -6.21
CA THR A 346 -6.99 6.91 -7.30
C THR A 346 -5.77 6.99 -8.23
N GLY A 347 -4.82 6.03 -8.23
CA GLY A 347 -3.60 6.12 -9.05
C GLY A 347 -3.52 5.10 -10.19
N VAL A 348 -3.22 5.54 -11.42
CA VAL A 348 -2.81 4.67 -12.54
C VAL A 348 -1.43 5.10 -13.05
N PRO A 349 -0.35 4.86 -12.29
CA PRO A 349 1.00 5.20 -12.71
C PRO A 349 1.55 4.24 -13.77
N HIS A 350 2.17 4.84 -14.79
CA HIS A 350 3.04 4.20 -15.76
C HIS A 350 4.49 4.64 -15.53
N GLU A 351 5.43 3.84 -16.04
CA GLU A 351 6.86 4.09 -16.20
C GLU A 351 7.51 5.04 -15.16
N SER A 352 8.14 4.47 -14.14
CA SER A 352 8.95 5.20 -13.14
C SER A 352 8.20 6.31 -12.37
N SER A 353 6.89 6.14 -12.15
CA SER A 353 6.05 7.11 -11.42
C SER A 353 5.85 6.74 -9.95
N GLN A 354 5.58 7.75 -9.12
CA GLN A 354 5.39 7.59 -7.67
C GLN A 354 4.07 8.22 -7.18
N VAL A 355 3.32 7.48 -6.36
CA VAL A 355 2.12 7.97 -5.67
C VAL A 355 2.26 7.75 -4.17
N THR A 356 2.02 8.78 -3.35
CA THR A 356 2.10 8.67 -1.87
C THR A 356 0.81 9.07 -1.13
N ALA A 357 0.43 8.25 -0.11
CA ALA A 357 -0.91 7.73 0.32
C ALA A 357 -1.34 7.08 1.76
N VAL A 358 -0.94 7.07 3.12
CA VAL A 358 -1.40 7.69 4.51
C VAL A 358 -2.89 7.59 4.90
N LEU A 359 -3.67 6.56 4.58
CA LEU A 359 -5.04 6.38 5.04
C LEU A 359 -5.31 6.21 6.55
N HIS A 360 -4.53 7.00 7.29
CA HIS A 360 -4.97 7.90 8.31
C HIS A 360 -6.18 8.52 7.68
N GLU A 361 -7.28 8.11 8.31
CA GLU A 361 -8.68 8.26 8.02
C GLU A 361 -9.53 6.87 7.60
N SER A 362 -10.82 6.45 7.83
CA SER A 362 -11.86 5.85 6.92
C SER A 362 -11.70 5.79 5.40
N SER A 363 -11.04 4.78 4.83
CA SER A 363 -10.36 4.97 3.54
C SER A 363 -10.09 3.83 2.60
N GLN A 364 -9.79 4.18 1.34
CA GLN A 364 -9.33 3.27 0.30
C GLN A 364 -8.21 3.87 -0.60
N VAL A 365 -7.09 3.16 -0.80
CA VAL A 365 -6.14 3.35 -1.92
C VAL A 365 -6.42 2.22 -2.91
N THR A 366 -6.36 2.54 -4.18
CA THR A 366 -6.57 1.71 -5.35
C THR A 366 -5.56 2.20 -6.35
N ALA A 367 -4.68 1.29 -6.75
CA ALA A 367 -3.63 1.59 -7.69
C ALA A 367 -3.47 0.47 -8.71
N VAL A 368 -3.25 0.86 -9.96
CA VAL A 368 -2.84 -0.03 -11.06
C VAL A 368 -1.47 0.44 -11.52
N LEU A 369 -0.42 -0.30 -11.16
CA LEU A 369 0.97 0.05 -11.42
C LEU A 369 1.48 -0.65 -12.68
N HIS A 370 2.15 0.11 -13.55
CA HIS A 370 2.91 -0.42 -14.68
C HIS A 370 4.38 0.01 -14.57
N GLU A 371 5.28 -0.93 -14.91
CA GLU A 371 6.72 -0.74 -15.16
C GLU A 371 7.46 0.19 -14.17
N SER A 372 8.15 -0.40 -13.19
CA SER A 372 9.01 0.32 -12.24
C SER A 372 8.30 1.43 -11.43
N SER A 373 6.99 1.30 -11.21
CA SER A 373 6.18 2.29 -10.46
C SER A 373 6.07 1.96 -8.98
N GLN A 374 5.86 2.98 -8.14
CA GLN A 374 5.80 2.83 -6.69
C GLN A 374 4.55 3.51 -6.08
N VAL A 375 3.87 2.78 -5.19
CA VAL A 375 2.83 3.35 -4.31
C VAL A 375 3.23 3.19 -2.86
N THR A 376 3.14 4.30 -2.14
CA THR A 376 3.41 4.32 -0.70
C THR A 376 2.13 4.78 0.02
N ALA A 377 1.61 4.01 0.98
CA ALA A 377 0.37 4.29 1.70
C ALA A 377 0.42 3.98 3.22
N VAL A 378 0.63 4.94 4.11
CA VAL A 378 0.54 4.89 5.57
C VAL A 378 -0.95 4.75 5.80
N LEU A 379 -1.46 4.37 6.93
CA LEU A 379 -2.87 4.44 7.20
C LEU A 379 -2.98 4.70 8.73
N HIS A 380 -4.13 5.04 9.28
CA HIS A 380 -4.31 5.22 10.73
C HIS A 380 -5.71 4.77 11.11
N GLU A 381 -6.69 5.13 10.26
CA GLU A 381 -8.09 4.74 10.29
C GLU A 381 -8.41 3.34 9.74
N SER A 382 -9.71 3.01 9.78
CA SER A 382 -10.24 1.87 9.04
C SER A 382 -9.95 2.07 7.56
N SER A 383 -9.21 1.17 6.91
CA SER A 383 -8.60 1.49 5.63
C SER A 383 -8.46 0.27 4.72
N GLN A 384 -8.22 0.50 3.44
CA GLN A 384 -8.02 -0.57 2.45
C GLN A 384 -6.99 -0.09 1.41
N VAL A 385 -6.02 -0.93 1.04
CA VAL A 385 -5.13 -0.69 -0.12
C VAL A 385 -5.29 -1.85 -1.09
N THR A 386 -5.67 -1.51 -2.33
CA THR A 386 -5.80 -2.43 -3.48
C THR A 386 -4.65 -2.33 -4.54
N ALA A 387 -3.75 -1.91 -5.42
CA ALA A 387 -2.59 -2.69 -5.82
C ALA A 387 -2.85 -3.85 -6.80
N VAL A 388 -3.00 -3.53 -8.09
CA VAL A 388 -2.69 -4.44 -9.21
C VAL A 388 -1.37 -3.99 -9.81
N LEU A 389 -0.37 -4.86 -9.88
CA LEU A 389 1.01 -4.46 -10.19
C LEU A 389 1.52 -5.21 -11.40
N HIS A 390 2.20 -4.51 -12.30
CA HIS A 390 2.91 -5.10 -13.44
C HIS A 390 4.38 -4.70 -13.41
N GLU A 391 5.24 -5.64 -13.79
CA GLU A 391 6.68 -5.48 -14.08
C GLU A 391 7.45 -4.56 -13.11
N SER A 392 8.16 -5.17 -12.15
CA SER A 392 9.09 -4.46 -11.23
C SER A 392 8.46 -3.35 -10.39
N SER A 393 7.17 -3.45 -10.08
CA SER A 393 6.42 -2.44 -9.33
C SER A 393 6.38 -2.74 -7.83
N GLN A 394 6.24 -1.71 -7.00
CA GLN A 394 6.28 -1.84 -5.53
C GLN A 394 5.10 -1.15 -4.84
N VAL A 395 4.51 -1.83 -3.85
CA VAL A 395 3.52 -1.26 -2.94
C VAL A 395 4.00 -1.37 -1.51
N THR A 396 3.88 -0.25 -0.79
CA THR A 396 4.40 -0.06 0.55
C THR A 396 3.28 0.56 1.39
N ALA A 397 2.56 -0.20 2.23
CA ALA A 397 1.37 0.32 2.94
C ALA A 397 1.39 0.31 4.51
N VAL A 398 1.68 1.37 5.31
CA VAL A 398 1.60 1.41 6.82
C VAL A 398 0.12 1.49 7.21
N SER A 399 -0.30 1.14 8.41
CA SER A 399 -1.54 1.51 9.11
C SER A 399 -1.30 1.43 10.60
N HIS A 400 -2.08 2.18 11.38
CA HIS A 400 -2.11 2.02 12.84
C HIS A 400 -3.31 1.20 13.29
N GLU A 401 -4.53 1.53 12.87
CA GLU A 401 -5.68 0.65 13.00
C GLU A 401 -5.85 -0.17 11.70
N SER A 402 -7.07 -0.21 11.22
CA SER A 402 -7.66 -1.45 10.83
C SER A 402 -7.88 -1.43 9.32
N SER A 403 -6.96 -2.03 8.61
CA SER A 403 -6.49 -1.76 7.26
C SER A 403 -6.30 -2.94 6.27
N GLN A 404 -7.20 -3.23 5.31
CA GLN A 404 -7.07 -4.34 4.34
C GLN A 404 -5.97 -4.20 3.28
N VAL A 405 -4.96 -5.08 3.35
CA VAL A 405 -3.97 -5.51 2.34
C VAL A 405 -4.50 -6.28 1.14
N THR A 406 -4.70 -5.74 -0.06
CA THR A 406 -4.92 -6.60 -1.25
C THR A 406 -3.98 -6.27 -2.39
N GLY A 407 -3.07 -7.18 -2.72
CA GLY A 407 -2.13 -7.06 -3.83
C GLY A 407 -2.31 -8.16 -4.88
N VAL A 408 -2.34 -7.79 -6.16
CA VAL A 408 -2.21 -8.70 -7.30
C VAL A 408 -0.91 -8.37 -8.04
N PRO A 409 0.25 -8.82 -7.53
CA PRO A 409 1.56 -8.58 -8.15
C PRO A 409 1.75 -9.48 -9.38
N HIS A 410 2.15 -8.91 -10.52
CA HIS A 410 2.71 -9.63 -11.68
C HIS A 410 4.20 -9.32 -11.85
N GLU A 411 4.95 -10.26 -12.41
CA GLU A 411 6.37 -10.15 -12.80
C GLU A 411 7.28 -9.23 -11.94
N SER A 412 8.06 -9.82 -11.03
CA SER A 412 9.10 -9.16 -10.20
C SER A 412 8.59 -8.02 -9.32
N SER A 413 7.32 -8.07 -8.91
CA SER A 413 6.72 -7.04 -8.06
C SER A 413 6.83 -7.35 -6.57
N GLN A 414 6.75 -6.31 -5.73
CA GLN A 414 6.86 -6.43 -4.28
C GLN A 414 5.66 -5.78 -3.56
N VAL A 415 5.09 -6.50 -2.59
CA VAL A 415 4.08 -5.98 -1.67
C VAL A 415 4.65 -6.01 -0.26
N THR A 416 4.82 -4.83 0.33
CA THR A 416 5.13 -4.63 1.74
C THR A 416 3.99 -3.82 2.35
N ALA A 417 3.49 -4.17 3.52
CA ALA A 417 2.39 -3.44 4.17
C ALA A 417 2.60 -3.48 5.68
N VAL A 418 2.47 -2.33 6.51
CA VAL A 418 2.71 -1.75 8.00
C VAL A 418 1.40 -1.47 8.62
N LEU A 419 0.39 -2.20 8.23
CA LEU A 419 -0.96 -2.04 8.69
C LEU A 419 -1.30 -2.48 10.14
N HIS A 420 -0.30 -2.60 11.01
CA HIS A 420 -0.35 -2.78 12.48
C HIS A 420 -1.49 -3.64 13.08
N GLU A 421 -2.64 -3.05 13.43
CA GLU A 421 -3.71 -3.67 14.23
C GLU A 421 -4.74 -4.43 13.37
N SER A 422 -5.41 -5.42 13.96
CA SER A 422 -6.52 -6.05 13.26
C SER A 422 -6.09 -6.77 12.00
N SER A 423 -4.98 -7.48 11.82
CA SER A 423 -4.30 -7.62 10.52
C SER A 423 -4.79 -8.66 9.38
N GLN A 424 -4.79 -8.41 8.04
CA GLN A 424 -5.04 -9.26 6.84
C GLN A 424 -4.30 -8.70 5.60
N VAL A 425 -3.18 -9.33 5.24
CA VAL A 425 -2.49 -9.09 3.96
C VAL A 425 -2.82 -10.23 2.99
N THR A 426 -3.69 -9.97 2.01
CA THR A 426 -4.02 -10.90 0.92
C THR A 426 -3.19 -10.56 -0.31
N ALA A 427 -2.46 -11.55 -0.83
CA ALA A 427 -1.70 -11.40 -2.05
C ALA A 427 -1.98 -12.57 -3.00
N VAL A 428 -2.15 -12.26 -4.29
CA VAL A 428 -2.25 -13.27 -5.36
C VAL A 428 -1.08 -13.15 -6.35
N PRO A 429 0.15 -13.49 -5.93
CA PRO A 429 1.10 -14.35 -6.60
C PRO A 429 1.11 -14.60 -8.09
N HIS A 430 1.17 -13.56 -8.93
CA HIS A 430 1.94 -13.63 -10.16
C HIS A 430 3.38 -13.11 -9.91
N GLU A 431 4.24 -13.13 -10.92
CA GLU A 431 5.53 -13.82 -10.87
C GLU A 431 6.66 -13.11 -10.08
N SER A 432 7.67 -13.88 -9.63
CA SER A 432 8.91 -13.46 -8.94
C SER A 432 8.80 -12.66 -7.62
N SER A 433 7.60 -12.29 -7.17
CA SER A 433 7.06 -13.09 -6.05
C SER A 433 7.05 -12.54 -4.62
N GLN A 434 7.48 -11.31 -4.29
CA GLN A 434 7.76 -10.99 -2.87
C GLN A 434 6.60 -10.32 -2.11
N VAL A 435 6.15 -10.96 -1.04
CA VAL A 435 5.14 -10.45 -0.10
C VAL A 435 5.74 -10.43 1.29
N THR A 436 5.83 -9.25 1.90
CA THR A 436 6.28 -9.05 3.27
C THR A 436 5.18 -8.40 4.11
N ALA A 437 4.78 -9.07 5.18
CA ALA A 437 3.79 -8.57 6.12
C ALA A 437 4.36 -8.65 7.54
N VAL A 438 4.27 -7.56 8.30
CA VAL A 438 4.72 -7.57 9.71
C VAL A 438 3.60 -7.08 10.66
N PRO A 439 2.52 -7.84 10.82
CA PRO A 439 1.45 -7.47 11.74
C PRO A 439 1.90 -7.48 13.21
N HIS A 440 1.38 -6.53 14.00
CA HIS A 440 1.63 -6.49 15.44
C HIS A 440 0.53 -7.23 16.21
N GLU A 441 -0.73 -7.01 15.85
CA GLU A 441 -1.90 -7.59 16.53
C GLU A 441 -2.76 -8.47 15.60
N SER A 442 -3.51 -9.40 16.22
CA SER A 442 -4.61 -10.21 15.66
C SER A 442 -4.68 -10.30 14.12
N SER A 443 -3.93 -11.23 13.50
CA SER A 443 -3.67 -11.23 12.04
C SER A 443 -4.05 -12.50 11.24
N GLN A 444 -4.12 -12.36 9.91
CA GLN A 444 -4.25 -13.43 8.91
C GLN A 444 -3.61 -13.04 7.57
N VAL A 445 -2.33 -13.39 7.34
CA VAL A 445 -1.65 -13.22 6.05
C VAL A 445 -2.07 -14.37 5.11
N THR A 446 -2.50 -14.07 3.89
CA THR A 446 -2.89 -15.06 2.89
C THR A 446 -2.19 -14.82 1.57
N ALA A 447 -1.45 -15.82 1.10
CA ALA A 447 -0.76 -15.77 -0.19
C ALA A 447 -1.14 -16.97 -1.05
N VAL A 448 -1.54 -16.71 -2.30
CA VAL A 448 -1.79 -17.75 -3.30
C VAL A 448 -0.95 -17.45 -4.53
N SER A 449 -0.02 -18.34 -4.85
CA SER A 449 0.94 -18.11 -5.93
C SER A 449 1.11 -19.29 -6.85
N HIS A 450 1.34 -18.99 -8.13
CA HIS A 450 1.55 -20.01 -9.14
C HIS A 450 3.05 -20.30 -9.41
N GLU A 451 3.92 -19.30 -9.22
CA GLU A 451 5.33 -19.36 -9.60
C GLU A 451 6.24 -18.86 -8.46
N SER A 452 7.55 -18.77 -8.73
CA SER A 452 8.62 -18.37 -7.80
C SER A 452 8.20 -17.33 -6.74
N SER A 453 7.91 -17.86 -5.55
CA SER A 453 7.35 -17.27 -4.32
C SER A 453 8.30 -16.81 -3.24
N GLN A 454 8.19 -15.61 -2.66
CA GLN A 454 8.64 -15.42 -1.27
C GLN A 454 7.57 -14.73 -0.42
N VAL A 455 7.09 -15.45 0.60
CA VAL A 455 6.13 -14.94 1.58
C VAL A 455 6.84 -14.85 2.92
N THR A 456 6.98 -13.64 3.46
CA THR A 456 7.58 -13.38 4.77
C THR A 456 6.56 -12.76 5.71
N GLY A 457 6.26 -13.46 6.80
CA GLY A 457 5.44 -12.98 7.91
C GLY A 457 6.26 -12.83 9.18
N VAL A 458 6.29 -11.63 9.77
CA VAL A 458 6.86 -11.41 11.12
C VAL A 458 5.74 -10.94 12.04
N LEU A 459 5.49 -11.67 13.11
CA LEU A 459 4.25 -11.62 13.90
C LEU A 459 4.62 -11.40 15.37
N HIS A 460 3.85 -10.58 16.10
CA HIS A 460 3.89 -10.61 17.57
C HIS A 460 2.75 -11.51 18.08
N GLU A 461 1.51 -11.03 18.00
CA GLU A 461 0.34 -11.61 18.65
C GLU A 461 -0.44 -12.62 17.77
N SER A 462 -1.57 -13.12 18.29
CA SER A 462 -2.55 -14.03 17.64
C SER A 462 -2.62 -13.91 16.11
N SER A 463 -2.00 -14.82 15.35
CA SER A 463 -1.80 -14.65 13.91
C SER A 463 -1.91 -15.94 13.10
N GLN A 464 -2.45 -15.85 11.88
CA GLN A 464 -2.37 -16.91 10.88
C GLN A 464 -1.48 -16.49 9.69
N VAL A 465 -0.69 -17.42 9.16
CA VAL A 465 -0.08 -17.31 7.83
C VAL A 465 -0.55 -18.51 7.01
N THR A 466 -1.27 -18.25 5.91
CA THR A 466 -1.81 -19.28 5.02
C THR A 466 -1.25 -19.09 3.61
N ALA A 467 -0.41 -20.02 3.15
CA ALA A 467 0.24 -19.97 1.85
C ALA A 467 -0.11 -21.20 0.99
N VAL A 468 -0.49 -20.97 -0.26
CA VAL A 468 -0.70 -22.01 -1.28
C VAL A 468 0.18 -21.68 -2.47
N LEU A 469 1.27 -22.43 -2.68
CA LEU A 469 2.31 -22.12 -3.67
C LEU A 469 2.61 -23.36 -4.52
N HIS A 470 2.91 -23.19 -5.82
CA HIS A 470 3.22 -24.33 -6.70
C HIS A 470 4.73 -24.65 -6.71
N GLU A 471 5.52 -23.97 -7.55
CA GLU A 471 6.94 -24.25 -7.77
C GLU A 471 7.85 -23.19 -7.12
N SER A 472 9.08 -23.59 -6.77
CA SER A 472 10.21 -22.71 -6.41
C SER A 472 9.86 -21.62 -5.39
N SER A 473 9.29 -22.00 -4.25
CA SER A 473 8.67 -21.05 -3.32
C SER A 473 9.19 -21.15 -1.89
N GLN A 474 9.23 -20.02 -1.19
CA GLN A 474 9.66 -19.94 0.21
C GLN A 474 8.61 -19.25 1.08
N VAL A 475 8.24 -19.91 2.18
CA VAL A 475 7.43 -19.34 3.25
C VAL A 475 8.32 -19.18 4.48
N THR A 476 8.48 -17.95 4.95
CA THR A 476 9.16 -17.65 6.21
C THR A 476 8.17 -17.02 7.19
N ALA A 477 8.00 -17.63 8.35
CA ALA A 477 7.16 -17.11 9.43
C ALA A 477 7.96 -17.01 10.73
N VAL A 478 7.91 -15.85 11.37
CA VAL A 478 8.49 -15.62 12.71
C VAL A 478 7.36 -15.13 13.61
N SER A 479 7.09 -15.82 14.72
CA SER A 479 6.03 -15.44 15.67
C SER A 479 6.51 -15.49 17.11
N HIS A 480 6.06 -14.52 17.91
CA HIS A 480 6.29 -14.50 19.35
C HIS A 480 5.19 -15.24 20.13
N GLU A 481 3.92 -15.05 19.76
CA GLU A 481 2.76 -15.62 20.45
C GLU A 481 2.03 -16.66 19.57
N SER A 482 0.94 -17.23 20.10
CA SER A 482 -0.36 -17.32 19.41
C SER A 482 -0.34 -17.50 17.89
N SER A 483 0.18 -18.57 17.27
CA SER A 483 0.24 -18.58 15.79
C SER A 483 -0.05 -19.90 15.07
N GLN A 484 -0.58 -19.78 13.86
CA GLN A 484 -0.84 -20.91 12.96
C GLN A 484 -0.28 -20.64 11.55
N VAL A 485 0.75 -21.39 11.18
CA VAL A 485 1.35 -21.37 9.83
C VAL A 485 0.81 -22.57 9.05
N THR A 486 0.07 -22.33 7.97
CA THR A 486 -0.41 -23.36 7.04
C THR A 486 0.21 -23.13 5.68
N ALA A 487 0.93 -24.12 5.17
CA ALA A 487 1.54 -24.09 3.84
C ALA A 487 1.15 -25.33 3.03
N VAL A 488 0.71 -25.12 1.79
CA VAL A 488 0.50 -26.16 0.79
C VAL A 488 1.43 -25.87 -0.39
N LEU A 489 2.40 -26.76 -0.65
CA LEU A 489 3.49 -26.55 -1.60
C LEU A 489 3.61 -27.74 -2.60
N HIS A 490 3.91 -27.47 -3.88
CA HIS A 490 4.17 -28.51 -4.88
C HIS A 490 5.67 -28.85 -4.99
N GLU A 491 6.41 -28.24 -5.92
CA GLU A 491 7.81 -28.58 -6.24
C GLU A 491 8.79 -27.59 -5.59
N SER A 492 9.99 -28.06 -5.26
CA SER A 492 11.16 -27.27 -4.86
C SER A 492 10.83 -26.11 -3.92
N SER A 493 10.25 -26.40 -2.75
CA SER A 493 9.74 -25.35 -1.87
C SER A 493 10.10 -25.54 -0.39
N GLN A 494 10.28 -24.42 0.31
CA GLN A 494 10.73 -24.39 1.71
C GLN A 494 9.72 -23.69 2.62
N VAL A 495 9.51 -24.27 3.80
CA VAL A 495 8.85 -23.63 4.93
C VAL A 495 9.87 -23.46 6.06
N THR A 496 10.10 -22.21 6.48
CA THR A 496 10.87 -21.88 7.68
C THR A 496 9.96 -21.20 8.69
N ALA A 497 9.83 -21.77 9.88
CA ALA A 497 9.04 -21.23 10.98
C ALA A 497 9.89 -21.09 12.25
N VAL A 498 9.84 -19.93 12.90
CA VAL A 498 10.44 -19.70 14.22
C VAL A 498 9.34 -19.18 15.15
N LEU A 499 8.87 -20.02 16.06
CA LEU A 499 7.67 -19.79 16.86
C LEU A 499 7.99 -19.97 18.36
N HIS A 500 7.48 -19.08 19.21
CA HIS A 500 7.85 -19.06 20.63
C HIS A 500 6.74 -19.62 21.55
N GLU A 501 5.50 -19.13 21.49
CA GLU A 501 4.42 -19.61 22.38
C GLU A 501 3.22 -20.23 21.62
N SER A 502 2.69 -21.35 22.12
CA SER A 502 1.40 -21.96 21.72
C SER A 502 1.10 -21.95 20.22
N SER A 503 1.96 -22.58 19.41
CA SER A 503 1.92 -22.41 17.96
C SER A 503 1.78 -23.71 17.16
N GLN A 504 1.23 -23.60 15.94
CA GLN A 504 1.04 -24.73 15.02
C GLN A 504 1.63 -24.46 13.64
N VAL A 505 2.47 -25.37 13.14
CA VAL A 505 2.91 -25.41 11.74
C VAL A 505 2.27 -26.62 11.07
N THR A 506 1.54 -26.40 9.98
CA THR A 506 1.02 -27.45 9.11
C THR A 506 1.58 -27.25 7.71
N ALA A 507 2.34 -28.22 7.21
CA ALA A 507 2.89 -28.21 5.85
C ALA A 507 2.43 -29.46 5.09
N VAL A 508 1.86 -29.26 3.90
CA VAL A 508 1.57 -30.31 2.94
C VAL A 508 2.44 -30.09 1.71
N LEU A 509 3.32 -31.05 1.42
CA LEU A 509 4.38 -30.96 0.42
C LEU A 509 4.22 -32.08 -0.62
N HIS A 510 4.42 -31.77 -1.90
CA HIS A 510 4.36 -32.78 -2.97
C HIS A 510 5.76 -33.27 -3.36
N GLU A 511 6.64 -32.38 -3.83
CA GLU A 511 7.97 -32.66 -4.41
C GLU A 511 9.09 -31.87 -3.71
N SER A 512 10.31 -32.43 -3.70
CA SER A 512 11.59 -31.85 -3.22
C SER A 512 11.48 -30.68 -2.22
N SER A 513 11.07 -30.95 -0.99
CA SER A 513 10.70 -29.88 -0.05
C SER A 513 11.42 -29.94 1.30
N GLN A 514 11.56 -28.76 1.93
CA GLN A 514 12.16 -28.66 3.26
C GLN A 514 11.24 -27.91 4.24
N VAL A 515 10.98 -28.51 5.39
CA VAL A 515 10.32 -27.87 6.54
C VAL A 515 11.34 -27.71 7.66
N THR A 516 11.61 -26.48 8.06
CA THR A 516 12.43 -26.16 9.23
C THR A 516 11.56 -25.42 10.24
N ALA A 517 11.44 -25.97 11.44
CA ALA A 517 10.68 -25.36 12.52
C ALA A 517 11.53 -25.28 13.80
N VAL A 518 11.64 -24.09 14.38
CA VAL A 518 12.23 -23.84 15.70
C VAL A 518 11.09 -23.43 16.62
N LEU A 519 10.91 -24.16 17.72
CA LEU A 519 9.78 -23.98 18.64
C LEU A 519 10.28 -23.79 20.07
N HIS A 520 9.64 -22.88 20.81
CA HIS A 520 9.52 -23.04 22.27
C HIS A 520 8.11 -23.58 22.61
N GLU A 521 7.93 -23.84 23.91
CA GLU A 521 6.69 -24.05 24.66
C GLU A 521 5.40 -24.39 23.89
N SER A 522 4.86 -25.59 24.13
CA SER A 522 3.50 -26.02 23.77
C SER A 522 3.15 -25.88 22.27
N SER A 523 4.06 -26.30 21.39
CA SER A 523 3.90 -26.13 19.93
C SER A 523 3.77 -27.45 19.16
N GLN A 524 3.16 -27.41 17.97
CA GLN A 524 2.96 -28.58 17.11
C GLN A 524 3.45 -28.33 15.68
N VAL A 525 4.22 -29.26 15.13
CA VAL A 525 4.61 -29.30 13.71
C VAL A 525 4.02 -30.54 13.08
N THR A 526 3.22 -30.37 12.03
CA THR A 526 2.70 -31.45 11.21
C THR A 526 3.19 -31.25 9.77
N ALA A 527 3.96 -32.21 9.28
CA ALA A 527 4.43 -32.24 7.89
C ALA A 527 3.91 -33.50 7.21
N VAL A 528 3.29 -33.35 6.05
CA VAL A 528 2.88 -34.45 5.17
C VAL A 528 3.61 -34.26 3.84
N SER A 529 4.40 -35.24 3.42
CA SER A 529 5.14 -35.20 2.15
C SER A 529 4.91 -36.47 1.32
N HIS A 530 4.72 -36.30 0.02
CA HIS A 530 4.60 -37.41 -0.93
C HIS A 530 5.96 -37.88 -1.47
N GLU A 531 6.91 -36.98 -1.64
CA GLU A 531 8.18 -37.28 -2.29
C GLU A 531 9.36 -36.77 -1.45
N SER A 532 10.55 -36.66 -2.07
CA SER A 532 11.81 -36.32 -1.40
C SER A 532 11.66 -35.11 -0.47
N SER A 533 11.90 -35.30 0.83
CA SER A 533 11.67 -34.23 1.80
C SER A 533 12.57 -34.27 3.03
N GLN A 534 12.79 -33.09 3.61
CA GLN A 534 13.50 -32.93 4.87
C GLN A 534 12.65 -32.17 5.88
N VAL A 535 12.39 -32.78 7.02
CA VAL A 535 11.70 -32.15 8.16
C VAL A 535 12.70 -32.00 9.29
N THR A 536 13.00 -30.75 9.65
CA THR A 536 13.87 -30.41 10.79
C THR A 536 13.05 -29.68 11.85
N GLY A 537 12.96 -30.25 13.05
CA GLY A 537 12.31 -29.65 14.20
C GLY A 537 13.27 -29.45 15.36
N VAL A 538 13.30 -28.25 15.95
CA VAL A 538 14.01 -27.97 17.19
C VAL A 538 13.02 -27.52 18.26
N PRO A 539 12.34 -28.46 18.95
CA PRO A 539 11.42 -28.13 20.02
C PRO A 539 12.08 -28.00 21.40
N HIS A 540 11.82 -26.89 22.08
CA HIS A 540 11.75 -26.90 23.54
C HIS A 540 10.39 -27.45 24.02
N GLU A 541 10.35 -27.77 25.31
CA GLU A 541 9.20 -27.91 26.21
C GLU A 541 7.82 -28.24 25.60
N SER A 542 7.31 -29.43 25.92
CA SER A 542 5.91 -29.84 25.68
C SER A 542 5.43 -29.74 24.22
N SER A 543 6.33 -29.99 23.26
CA SER A 543 6.04 -29.83 21.83
C SER A 543 5.91 -31.17 21.10
N GLN A 544 5.21 -31.17 19.96
CA GLN A 544 5.01 -32.35 19.12
C GLN A 544 5.48 -32.11 17.68
N VAL A 545 6.27 -33.04 17.14
CA VAL A 545 6.64 -33.08 15.71
C VAL A 545 6.06 -34.35 15.11
N THR A 546 5.16 -34.21 14.14
CA THR A 546 4.57 -35.31 13.38
C THR A 546 4.95 -35.17 11.90
N ALA A 547 5.60 -36.20 11.35
CA ALA A 547 5.97 -36.27 9.95
C ALA A 547 5.42 -37.55 9.31
N VAL A 548 4.61 -37.42 8.27
CA VAL A 548 4.11 -38.55 7.44
C VAL A 548 4.71 -38.40 6.06
N LEU A 549 5.63 -39.29 5.70
CA LEU A 549 6.49 -39.14 4.52
C LEU A 549 6.41 -40.41 3.66
N HIS A 550 6.31 -40.28 2.34
CA HIS A 550 6.11 -41.44 1.47
C HIS A 550 7.40 -41.91 0.76
N GLU A 551 8.24 -41.02 0.24
CA GLU A 551 9.47 -41.42 -0.48
C GLU A 551 10.72 -40.63 -0.04
N SER A 552 11.89 -41.28 -0.02
CA SER A 552 13.24 -40.67 0.12
C SER A 552 13.34 -39.48 1.08
N SER A 553 13.25 -39.73 2.38
CA SER A 553 12.95 -38.68 3.36
C SER A 553 13.84 -38.65 4.59
N GLN A 554 14.06 -37.45 5.15
CA GLN A 554 14.82 -37.27 6.39
C GLN A 554 14.01 -36.49 7.43
N VAL A 555 13.88 -37.04 8.63
CA VAL A 555 13.32 -36.36 9.81
C VAL A 555 14.44 -36.16 10.80
N THR A 556 14.76 -34.90 11.13
CA THR A 556 15.70 -34.57 12.20
C THR A 556 14.95 -33.81 13.29
N ALA A 557 15.00 -34.31 14.52
CA ALA A 557 14.40 -33.65 15.67
C ALA A 557 15.42 -33.51 16.81
N VAL A 558 15.49 -32.32 17.41
CA VAL A 558 16.32 -32.07 18.60
C VAL A 558 15.43 -31.61 19.76
N PRO A 559 14.64 -32.52 20.37
CA PRO A 559 13.80 -32.16 21.52
C PRO A 559 14.60 -31.97 22.82
N HIS A 560 14.25 -30.95 23.60
CA HIS A 560 14.84 -30.71 24.92
C HIS A 560 14.04 -31.36 26.06
N GLU A 561 12.81 -30.91 26.30
CA GLU A 561 11.99 -31.33 27.45
C GLU A 561 10.58 -31.77 27.03
N SER A 562 10.10 -32.89 27.59
CA SER A 562 8.70 -33.35 27.51
C SER A 562 8.08 -33.36 26.09
N SER A 563 8.87 -33.68 25.07
CA SER A 563 8.46 -33.55 23.67
C SER A 563 8.19 -34.90 23.00
N GLN A 564 7.33 -34.91 21.98
CA GLN A 564 7.02 -36.11 21.20
C GLN A 564 7.38 -35.94 19.72
N VAL A 565 8.09 -36.92 19.16
CA VAL A 565 8.42 -36.98 17.74
C VAL A 565 7.78 -38.24 17.16
N THR A 566 6.91 -38.09 16.17
CA THR A 566 6.31 -39.21 15.43
C THR A 566 6.68 -39.10 13.96
N ALA A 567 7.36 -40.11 13.44
CA ALA A 567 7.71 -40.22 12.04
C ALA A 567 7.13 -41.50 11.44
N VAL A 568 6.39 -41.36 10.33
CA VAL A 568 5.83 -42.48 9.57
C VAL A 568 6.33 -42.41 8.13
N PRO A 569 7.60 -42.79 7.86
CA PRO A 569 8.12 -42.88 6.51
C PRO A 569 7.81 -44.24 5.83
N HIS A 570 7.49 -44.22 4.54
CA HIS A 570 7.20 -45.43 3.76
C HIS A 570 8.46 -46.00 3.08
N GLU A 571 9.22 -45.22 2.29
CA GLU A 571 10.42 -45.73 1.58
C GLU A 571 11.71 -44.93 1.85
N SER A 572 12.84 -45.64 1.95
CA SER A 572 14.21 -45.14 1.96
C SER A 572 14.44 -43.88 2.80
N SER A 573 14.43 -44.02 4.13
CA SER A 573 14.33 -42.86 5.02
C SER A 573 15.24 -42.88 6.24
N GLN A 574 15.53 -41.69 6.77
CA GLN A 574 16.33 -41.52 7.98
C GLN A 574 15.58 -40.69 9.02
N VAL A 575 15.41 -41.23 10.22
CA VAL A 575 14.89 -40.50 11.38
C VAL A 575 16.03 -40.33 12.38
N THR A 576 16.41 -39.09 12.66
CA THR A 576 17.42 -38.74 13.66
C THR A 576 16.79 -37.96 14.78
N ALA A 577 16.94 -38.42 16.02
CA ALA A 577 16.45 -37.74 17.21
C ALA A 577 17.58 -37.55 18.24
N VAL A 578 17.71 -36.34 18.80
CA VAL A 578 18.64 -36.06 19.90
C VAL A 578 17.84 -35.44 21.04
N SER A 579 17.67 -36.18 22.13
CA SER A 579 16.77 -35.85 23.24
C SER A 579 17.50 -35.69 24.57
N HIS A 580 17.15 -34.67 25.35
CA HIS A 580 17.80 -34.38 26.63
C HIS A 580 17.02 -34.87 27.87
N GLU A 581 15.69 -34.67 27.90
CA GLU A 581 14.87 -35.03 29.07
C GLU A 581 13.43 -35.42 28.68
N SER A 582 12.94 -36.52 29.26
CA SER A 582 11.52 -36.96 29.22
C SER A 582 10.85 -36.92 27.84
N SER A 583 11.54 -37.35 26.78
CA SER A 583 11.03 -37.27 25.40
C SER A 583 10.57 -38.63 24.86
N GLN A 584 9.61 -38.64 23.92
CA GLN A 584 9.16 -39.85 23.22
C GLN A 584 9.38 -39.74 21.71
N VAL A 585 10.07 -40.71 21.13
CA VAL A 585 10.31 -40.80 19.67
C VAL A 585 9.64 -42.07 19.15
N THR A 586 8.69 -41.93 18.24
CA THR A 586 8.01 -43.06 17.58
C THR A 586 8.30 -43.04 16.07
N GLY A 587 8.90 -44.11 15.56
CA GLY A 587 9.10 -44.35 14.13
C GLY A 587 8.27 -45.56 13.68
N VAL A 588 7.54 -45.43 12.56
CA VAL A 588 6.89 -46.56 11.88
C VAL A 588 7.39 -46.57 10.43
N LEU A 589 8.26 -47.51 10.09
CA LEU A 589 9.06 -47.54 8.85
C LEU A 589 8.62 -48.72 7.95
N HIS A 590 8.46 -48.52 6.63
CA HIS A 590 8.14 -49.63 5.72
C HIS A 590 9.34 -50.21 4.94
N GLU A 591 10.21 -49.41 4.32
CA GLU A 591 11.33 -49.89 3.47
C GLU A 591 12.66 -49.18 3.78
N SER A 592 13.79 -49.90 3.65
CA SER A 592 15.19 -49.43 3.75
C SER A 592 15.44 -48.21 4.63
N SER A 593 15.15 -48.31 5.93
CA SER A 593 15.10 -47.13 6.81
C SER A 593 16.06 -47.19 7.99
N GLN A 594 16.55 -46.03 8.40
CA GLN A 594 17.43 -45.87 9.56
C GLN A 594 16.79 -44.99 10.63
N VAL A 595 16.73 -45.47 11.88
CA VAL A 595 16.41 -44.64 13.05
C VAL A 595 17.67 -44.49 13.90
N THR A 596 18.12 -43.26 14.13
CA THR A 596 19.23 -42.92 15.01
C THR A 596 18.72 -42.05 16.15
N ALA A 597 18.89 -42.49 17.40
CA ALA A 597 18.51 -41.69 18.57
C ALA A 597 19.69 -41.44 19.53
N VAL A 598 19.76 -40.28 20.16
CA VAL A 598 20.67 -40.05 21.30
C VAL A 598 19.80 -39.54 22.41
N LEU A 599 19.59 -40.35 23.44
CA LEU A 599 18.66 -40.04 24.52
C LEU A 599 19.40 -39.86 25.84
N HIS A 600 18.97 -38.84 26.58
CA HIS A 600 19.33 -38.60 27.95
C HIS A 600 18.06 -38.62 28.83
N GLU A 601 18.22 -39.01 30.09
CA GLU A 601 17.25 -38.96 31.20
C GLU A 601 15.77 -39.23 30.88
N SER A 602 15.26 -40.40 31.29
CA SER A 602 13.83 -40.75 31.28
C SER A 602 13.12 -40.69 29.90
N SER A 603 13.86 -40.89 28.80
CA SER A 603 13.33 -40.81 27.43
C SER A 603 12.97 -42.18 26.84
N GLN A 604 12.07 -42.22 25.85
CA GLN A 604 11.61 -43.45 25.20
C GLN A 604 11.73 -43.36 23.67
N VAL A 605 12.28 -44.40 23.03
CA VAL A 605 12.17 -44.60 21.56
C VAL A 605 11.32 -45.84 21.30
N THR A 606 10.45 -45.78 20.29
CA THR A 606 9.69 -46.90 19.74
C THR A 606 9.86 -46.92 18.22
N ALA A 607 10.50 -47.93 17.65
CA ALA A 607 10.68 -48.03 16.19
C ALA A 607 10.07 -49.33 15.62
N VAL A 608 8.97 -49.24 14.90
CA VAL A 608 8.40 -50.38 14.13
C VAL A 608 8.98 -50.32 12.73
N SER A 609 9.51 -51.41 12.19
CA SER A 609 9.95 -51.48 10.79
C SER A 609 9.37 -52.70 10.08
N HIS A 610 9.33 -52.72 8.73
CA HIS A 610 8.90 -53.87 7.92
C HIS A 610 9.97 -54.41 6.96
N GLU A 611 10.71 -53.59 6.19
CA GLU A 611 11.83 -54.03 5.34
C GLU A 611 13.18 -53.39 5.74
N SER A 612 14.27 -54.19 5.65
CA SER A 612 15.69 -53.82 5.68
C SER A 612 16.06 -52.58 6.49
N SER A 613 15.94 -52.64 7.82
CA SER A 613 16.06 -51.44 8.66
C SER A 613 17.26 -51.47 9.61
N GLN A 614 17.75 -50.30 10.01
CA GLN A 614 18.74 -50.16 11.07
C GLN A 614 18.22 -49.24 12.15
N VAL A 615 18.28 -49.68 13.42
CA VAL A 615 18.06 -48.80 14.55
C VAL A 615 19.38 -48.66 15.32
N THR A 616 19.77 -47.44 15.60
CA THR A 616 20.94 -47.10 16.41
C THR A 616 20.50 -46.11 17.46
N ALA A 617 21.01 -46.21 18.67
CA ALA A 617 20.86 -45.12 19.59
C ALA A 617 22.05 -45.04 20.52
N VAL A 618 22.07 -44.04 21.38
CA VAL A 618 22.87 -44.00 22.62
C VAL A 618 21.93 -43.62 23.78
N LEU A 619 21.99 -44.30 24.93
CA LEU A 619 21.13 -43.99 26.10
C LEU A 619 21.94 -43.61 27.32
N HIS A 620 21.39 -42.66 28.06
CA HIS A 620 21.80 -42.33 29.41
C HIS A 620 20.60 -42.39 30.36
N GLU A 621 20.85 -42.80 31.60
CA GLU A 621 20.00 -42.67 32.79
C GLU A 621 18.48 -42.93 32.60
N SER A 622 18.01 -44.13 32.99
CA SER A 622 16.59 -44.50 33.02
C SER A 622 15.83 -44.38 31.68
N SER A 623 16.52 -44.39 30.55
CA SER A 623 15.90 -44.30 29.22
C SER A 623 15.53 -45.69 28.68
N GLN A 624 14.51 -45.76 27.84
CA GLN A 624 14.02 -47.02 27.28
C GLN A 624 13.99 -47.00 25.77
N VAL A 625 14.34 -48.12 25.14
CA VAL A 625 14.02 -48.28 23.73
C VAL A 625 13.36 -49.59 23.39
N THR A 626 12.23 -49.40 22.73
CA THR A 626 11.38 -50.34 22.03
C THR A 626 11.67 -50.19 20.53
N ALA A 627 11.77 -51.26 19.77
CA ALA A 627 11.75 -51.27 18.32
C ALA A 627 11.05 -52.57 17.92
N VAL A 628 10.83 -52.94 16.68
CA VAL A 628 9.95 -54.07 16.35
C VAL A 628 10.14 -54.32 14.90
N LEU A 629 11.16 -55.15 14.62
CA LEU A 629 11.81 -55.04 13.33
C LEU A 629 11.37 -56.08 12.35
N HIS A 630 11.06 -55.48 11.20
CA HIS A 630 10.76 -56.00 9.89
C HIS A 630 12.06 -56.61 9.24
N GLU A 631 12.02 -57.12 8.01
CA GLU A 631 13.11 -57.31 7.02
C GLU A 631 14.58 -57.24 7.49
N SER A 632 15.39 -58.32 7.52
CA SER A 632 16.86 -58.27 7.46
C SER A 632 17.50 -57.05 8.18
N SER A 633 17.23 -56.92 9.49
CA SER A 633 17.57 -55.74 10.31
C SER A 633 18.61 -56.09 11.38
N GLN A 634 19.10 -55.32 12.34
CA GLN A 634 19.53 -53.94 12.33
C GLN A 634 19.61 -53.32 13.72
N VAL A 635 19.57 -54.12 14.80
CA VAL A 635 19.72 -53.71 16.20
C VAL A 635 21.07 -53.06 16.44
N THR A 636 21.27 -51.98 17.20
CA THR A 636 22.51 -51.80 18.01
C THR A 636 22.68 -53.19 18.97
N GLY A 637 23.36 -53.78 20.13
CA GLY A 637 24.27 -53.41 21.55
C GLY A 637 24.21 -52.32 22.84
N VAL A 638 24.60 -51.02 22.93
CA VAL A 638 24.06 -49.88 23.77
C VAL A 638 22.68 -50.27 24.75
N PRO A 639 21.93 -50.05 26.04
CA PRO A 639 21.66 -49.01 27.35
C PRO A 639 22.67 -48.46 28.57
N HIS A 640 22.90 -47.16 28.96
CA HIS A 640 23.76 -46.76 30.16
C HIS A 640 22.94 -46.43 31.43
N GLU A 641 23.44 -46.74 32.64
CA GLU A 641 22.82 -46.43 33.95
C GLU A 641 21.29 -46.63 34.04
N SER A 642 20.85 -47.82 34.47
CA SER A 642 19.42 -48.17 34.65
C SER A 642 18.55 -48.05 33.38
N SER A 643 19.16 -47.94 32.21
CA SER A 643 18.45 -47.85 30.94
C SER A 643 18.04 -49.23 30.42
N GLN A 644 16.93 -49.28 29.68
CA GLN A 644 16.38 -50.51 29.15
C GLN A 644 16.25 -50.50 27.64
N VAL A 645 16.38 -51.67 27.06
CA VAL A 645 16.28 -51.89 25.64
C VAL A 645 15.53 -53.17 25.46
N THR A 646 14.59 -53.24 24.55
CA THR A 646 13.97 -54.53 24.26
C THR A 646 14.45 -55.00 22.88
N ALA A 647 13.87 -56.02 22.29
CA ALA A 647 14.41 -56.87 21.25
C ALA A 647 13.28 -57.79 20.81
N VAL A 648 12.67 -57.64 19.65
CA VAL A 648 11.95 -58.71 18.97
C VAL A 648 12.24 -58.61 17.48
N LEU A 649 12.86 -59.67 17.03
CA LEU A 649 13.36 -59.82 15.69
C LEU A 649 12.80 -61.12 15.13
N HIS A 650 12.57 -61.13 13.83
CA HIS A 650 12.35 -62.35 13.06
C HIS A 650 13.39 -62.38 11.94
N GLU A 651 13.53 -63.52 11.29
CA GLU A 651 14.39 -63.83 10.12
C GLU A 651 15.61 -62.92 9.84
N SER A 652 16.81 -63.53 9.84
CA SER A 652 18.05 -62.88 9.34
C SER A 652 18.50 -61.58 10.05
N SER A 653 18.05 -61.32 11.29
CA SER A 653 18.21 -59.99 11.92
C SER A 653 19.14 -59.92 13.16
N GLN A 654 20.00 -58.90 13.32
CA GLN A 654 21.02 -58.79 14.37
C GLN A 654 20.64 -57.86 15.56
N VAL A 655 20.93 -58.29 16.80
CA VAL A 655 21.03 -57.45 18.03
C VAL A 655 22.26 -57.81 18.82
N THR A 656 22.79 -56.80 19.49
CA THR A 656 24.18 -56.48 19.29
C THR A 656 24.92 -56.06 20.68
N ALA A 657 24.53 -56.27 21.97
CA ALA A 657 25.02 -55.58 23.25
C ALA A 657 26.37 -54.77 23.46
N VAL A 658 26.38 -53.60 24.14
CA VAL A 658 27.53 -52.95 24.82
C VAL A 658 27.08 -52.28 26.14
N SER A 659 27.04 -53.08 27.19
CA SER A 659 26.80 -52.89 28.64
C SER A 659 27.49 -51.89 29.55
N HIS A 660 26.84 -50.90 30.20
CA HIS A 660 27.39 -50.31 31.44
C HIS A 660 26.33 -50.06 32.54
N GLU A 661 26.72 -50.39 33.78
CA GLU A 661 26.10 -50.03 35.07
C GLU A 661 24.57 -50.24 35.17
N SER A 662 24.16 -51.40 35.68
CA SER A 662 22.75 -51.74 36.04
C SER A 662 21.72 -51.63 34.91
N SER A 663 22.15 -51.77 33.67
CA SER A 663 21.27 -51.61 32.50
C SER A 663 20.58 -52.92 32.10
N GLN A 664 19.57 -52.84 31.20
CA GLN A 664 18.80 -54.00 30.71
C GLN A 664 18.59 -54.06 29.20
N VAL A 665 18.78 -55.21 28.54
CA VAL A 665 18.31 -55.49 27.18
C VAL A 665 17.39 -56.71 27.15
N THR A 666 16.34 -56.66 26.36
CA THR A 666 15.39 -57.67 25.91
C THR A 666 15.70 -58.22 24.51
N ALA A 667 15.52 -59.47 24.15
CA ALA A 667 15.61 -59.95 22.77
C ALA A 667 14.81 -61.22 22.61
N VAL A 668 13.80 -61.18 21.76
CA VAL A 668 12.98 -62.30 21.35
C VAL A 668 13.26 -62.53 19.89
N LEU A 669 13.64 -63.74 19.54
CA LEU A 669 14.33 -63.98 18.28
C LEU A 669 13.63 -65.12 17.57
N HIS A 670 13.25 -64.90 16.31
CA HIS A 670 12.72 -65.93 15.42
C HIS A 670 13.71 -66.22 14.28
N GLU A 671 14.07 -67.49 14.11
CA GLU A 671 14.92 -68.07 13.05
C GLU A 671 16.12 -67.22 12.56
N SER A 672 17.32 -67.57 13.03
CA SER A 672 18.58 -66.85 12.75
C SER A 672 18.67 -65.42 13.30
N SER A 673 17.62 -64.97 13.99
CA SER A 673 17.61 -63.84 14.93
C SER A 673 18.50 -64.10 16.18
N GLN A 674 18.95 -63.04 16.88
CA GLN A 674 20.36 -62.95 17.33
C GLN A 674 20.67 -62.75 18.85
N VAL A 675 21.61 -63.55 19.40
CA VAL A 675 21.86 -63.78 20.85
C VAL A 675 23.27 -63.40 21.28
N THR A 676 23.39 -62.44 22.19
CA THR A 676 24.65 -61.70 22.38
C THR A 676 25.13 -61.68 23.85
N ALA A 677 26.42 -61.41 24.08
CA ALA A 677 27.06 -61.48 25.40
C ALA A 677 28.22 -60.46 25.57
N VAL A 678 27.92 -59.25 26.09
CA VAL A 678 28.88 -58.19 26.46
C VAL A 678 28.40 -57.51 27.75
N LEU A 679 29.29 -57.13 28.67
CA LEU A 679 28.92 -56.60 30.00
C LEU A 679 29.94 -55.59 30.55
N HIS A 680 29.46 -54.59 31.30
CA HIS A 680 30.18 -53.92 32.39
C HIS A 680 29.21 -53.69 33.57
N GLU A 681 29.76 -53.70 34.79
CA GLU A 681 29.18 -54.24 36.05
C GLU A 681 27.68 -53.98 36.34
N SER A 682 27.05 -54.89 37.10
CA SER A 682 25.63 -54.91 37.50
C SER A 682 24.59 -55.07 36.37
N SER A 683 24.95 -54.80 35.12
CA SER A 683 24.12 -55.06 33.94
C SER A 683 23.86 -56.56 33.74
N GLN A 684 22.81 -56.92 32.99
CA GLN A 684 22.63 -58.28 32.43
C GLN A 684 22.90 -58.13 30.88
N VAL A 685 22.69 -59.06 29.96
CA VAL A 685 22.39 -58.88 28.43
C VAL A 685 20.82 -58.61 27.57
N THR A 686 19.46 -59.27 27.33
CA THR A 686 18.48 -60.62 27.59
C THR A 686 17.93 -61.32 26.34
N ALA A 687 17.96 -62.66 26.19
CA ALA A 687 17.54 -63.37 24.96
C ALA A 687 16.62 -64.61 25.14
N VAL A 688 15.51 -64.66 24.41
CA VAL A 688 14.60 -65.82 24.28
C VAL A 688 14.40 -66.16 22.80
N LEU A 689 14.66 -67.42 22.47
CA LEU A 689 14.60 -67.94 21.11
C LEU A 689 13.26 -68.65 20.89
N HIS A 690 12.53 -68.24 19.84
CA HIS A 690 11.46 -69.04 19.28
C HIS A 690 11.99 -69.74 18.03
N GLU A 691 12.48 -70.95 18.26
CA GLU A 691 12.78 -71.90 17.20
C GLU A 691 11.45 -72.47 16.67
N SER A 692 11.05 -72.18 15.43
CA SER A 692 10.48 -73.24 14.55
C SER A 692 11.59 -74.20 14.09
N SER A 693 12.51 -74.42 15.03
CA SER A 693 13.92 -74.80 14.90
C SER A 693 14.77 -73.72 14.03
N GLN A 694 15.85 -72.80 14.55
CA GLN A 694 16.95 -71.58 14.14
C GLN A 694 17.80 -70.32 15.11
N VAL A 695 19.00 -69.46 14.89
CA VAL A 695 19.83 -68.21 15.74
C VAL A 695 21.27 -67.18 15.44
N THR A 696 21.72 -65.84 15.96
CA THR A 696 23.12 -64.80 15.91
C THR A 696 23.83 -63.38 16.79
N ALA A 697 24.25 -61.97 16.47
CA ALA A 697 25.41 -60.73 16.76
C ALA A 697 25.85 -59.25 17.73
N ARG A 698 26.16 -57.80 17.45
CA ARG A 698 26.87 -56.43 18.26
C ARG A 698 26.65 -54.57 18.40
N ASP A 699 25.80 -53.62 19.21
CA ASP A 699 25.19 -52.02 19.58
C ASP A 699 23.59 -51.32 20.43
N VAL A 700 22.30 -51.88 21.25
CA VAL A 700 21.49 -53.32 22.10
C VAL A 700 21.74 -55.05 22.62
N THR A 701 21.60 -55.94 23.82
CA THR A 701 21.40 -57.63 24.07
C THR A 701 22.07 -59.04 24.94
N ILE A 702 21.90 -60.17 25.93
CA ILE A 702 21.28 -61.09 27.30
C ILE A 702 20.70 -60.67 29.06
N THR A 703 20.24 -59.42 29.86
CA THR A 703 20.14 -57.66 29.84
C THR A 703 21.19 -56.16 29.66
N GLY A 704 21.74 -55.20 28.63
CA GLY A 704 22.45 -53.63 28.64
C GLY A 704 23.41 -52.51 27.50
N LEU A 705 23.81 -51.02 27.51
CA LEU A 705 24.34 -49.52 26.65
C LEU A 705 23.43 -48.03 25.82
N THR A 706 22.17 -47.69 24.99
CA THR A 706 20.95 -48.26 23.93
C THR A 706 19.34 -48.08 23.32
N ILE A 707 18.39 -49.04 22.84
CA ILE A 707 17.83 -49.55 21.44
C ILE A 707 16.79 -50.77 20.94
N ASN A 708 15.60 -51.42 21.31
CA ASN A 708 14.63 -52.30 20.38
C ASN A 708 13.36 -53.14 21.02
N HIS A 709 12.46 -54.02 20.40
CA HIS A 709 11.23 -54.90 20.83
C HIS A 709 10.43 -55.62 19.62
N ASP A 710 9.11 -56.06 19.70
CA ASP A 710 7.97 -56.62 18.80
C ASP A 710 7.93 -57.76 17.63
N LYS A 711 8.63 -57.78 16.44
CA LYS A 711 8.19 -58.46 15.14
C LYS A 711 9.33 -59.19 14.33
N ILE A 712 9.25 -59.81 13.11
CA ILE A 712 8.31 -59.98 11.91
C ILE A 712 8.92 -60.73 10.61
N PRO A 713 10.08 -60.35 9.99
CA PRO A 713 11.17 -61.08 9.23
C PRO A 713 11.07 -61.58 7.74
N HIS A 714 12.22 -61.45 7.01
CA HIS A 714 12.90 -62.24 5.95
C HIS A 714 14.45 -62.10 6.08
#